data_AF-A0A7N2LWS6-F1
#
_entry.id   AF-A0A7N2LWS6-F1
#
_cell.length_a   1.000
_cell.length_b   1.000
_cell.length_c   1.000
_cell.angle_alpha   90.00
_cell.angle_beta   90.00
_cell.angle_gamma   90.00
#
_symmetry.space_group_name_H-M   'P 1'
#
loop_
_entity.id
_entity.type
_entity.pdbx_description
1 polymer ?
#
loop_
_entity_poly.entity_id
_entity_poly.type
_entity_poly.pdbx_seq_one_letter_code
_entity_poly.pdbx_strand_id
1 'polypeptide(L)'
;MSNLARKKIKRKNAPGNRSDLGWEHGVEVGSRQVQCNYCKEIHSGGIYRLKHHLAGTRKNVSACPSVPEKVREKFATLLYAQSEASIKKKRWYTIEEEDDGNDDELVEVQQLHSSKGRGKHIGSMDKFVTKNKQVTMNRVFKKGERDLVIQQIARFFYTSAIPFNCVKNPEFLQMIDMISRFGIGLKPPSYHEIRETCLKKEVDFTQQMLEEYKIEWKKTGCSIMSDGWSDKKRRSICNFLVNSPKGTIFLYSIDTSNISKTAEKVCQMLDEVVDRVGEENVVQLVTDNAANYKLAGEMLMQKRKCLFWTPCAAHCLDLILEDFEKKIKDHKYTIAKGKKITTFIYSRAMLLNWLRDFTKGRELIRPAATRFATSYLTLSCLNEFKGELMAMFSSEQWRCSKFAKTKEGKRIHAIVMDNNGFWRLVVKCLKAAIPLLKVLRLVDSDTPPMGFIYQEMEKAKEEIQKNFNNVQKSYKEIWDIIDDRWEMQLHRPLHAAGYYLNPSIHYDPSFDPGSDIKLGLYTCLQRMVPEVSDRKKIDMQLEKFKQAKGLFGIEAAILARDTKQPAEWWDSYGDDCPELKKFAIRILSLTCSSSGCERNWSAFEMVHSKRRNRLHQKKMNDLVFVMYNLKIKQKRAKPLSTKEEIGLENLSSDDEWLAADSVDSEDDSADFNEDNEGDDEVSRVAAKGKSVLVHDVSDEFPENDDGSNDDDSDRPPPGFERVRDFDDYAMDVDTRKDIDDEMRYDNDSD
;
A
#
# COMPACT_ATOMS: atom_id res chain seq x y z
N MET A 1 -34.10 65.64 5.68
CA MET A 1 -35.25 64.75 5.44
C MET A 1 -34.79 63.29 5.45
N SER A 2 -35.65 62.41 5.97
CA SER A 2 -35.57 60.93 6.03
C SER A 2 -34.65 60.27 7.07
N ASN A 3 -35.21 60.06 8.27
CA ASN A 3 -34.79 59.04 9.23
C ASN A 3 -35.09 57.64 8.67
N LEU A 4 -34.06 56.89 8.27
CA LEU A 4 -34.19 55.46 7.96
C LEU A 4 -34.23 54.63 9.26
N ALA A 5 -35.39 54.01 9.50
CA ALA A 5 -35.62 53.11 10.62
C ALA A 5 -34.73 51.85 10.55
N ARG A 6 -34.10 51.50 11.70
CA ARG A 6 -33.44 50.21 11.92
C ARG A 6 -34.45 49.06 11.72
N LYS A 7 -34.33 48.31 10.62
CA LYS A 7 -35.06 47.05 10.39
C LYS A 7 -34.66 46.01 11.46
N LYS A 8 -35.59 45.67 12.37
CA LYS A 8 -35.50 44.46 13.21
C LYS A 8 -35.43 43.23 12.29
N ILE A 9 -34.38 42.42 12.43
CA ILE A 9 -34.27 41.10 11.77
C ILE A 9 -35.43 40.23 12.28
N LYS A 10 -36.41 39.95 11.41
CA LYS A 10 -37.56 39.08 11.74
C LYS A 10 -37.09 37.61 11.81
N ARG A 11 -37.57 36.86 12.81
CA ARG A 11 -37.27 35.42 12.98
C ARG A 11 -37.79 34.61 11.78
N LYS A 12 -37.06 33.57 11.37
CA LYS A 12 -37.41 32.65 10.25
C LYS A 12 -38.81 32.00 10.35
N ASN A 13 -39.44 32.05 11.51
CA ASN A 13 -40.73 31.39 11.78
C ASN A 13 -41.87 32.39 12.10
N ALA A 14 -41.71 33.68 11.77
CA ALA A 14 -42.78 34.67 11.98
C ALA A 14 -43.92 34.49 10.94
N PRO A 15 -45.19 34.83 11.29
CA PRO A 15 -46.29 34.84 10.32
C PRO A 15 -45.93 35.70 9.11
N GLY A 16 -45.99 35.12 7.90
CA GLY A 16 -45.58 35.76 6.63
C GLY A 16 -44.15 35.47 6.15
N ASN A 17 -43.32 34.70 6.88
CA ASN A 17 -41.98 34.29 6.44
C ASN A 17 -41.69 32.79 6.65
N ARG A 18 -42.75 31.96 6.65
CA ARG A 18 -42.68 30.52 6.93
C ARG A 18 -42.15 29.74 5.72
N SER A 19 -40.86 29.39 5.73
CA SER A 19 -40.19 28.58 4.69
C SER A 19 -40.01 27.11 5.08
N ASP A 20 -40.44 26.74 6.29
CA ASP A 20 -40.25 25.40 6.83
C ASP A 20 -41.38 24.45 6.40
N LEU A 21 -41.03 23.34 5.74
CA LEU A 21 -41.96 22.31 5.24
C LEU A 21 -42.93 21.76 6.29
N GLY A 22 -42.61 21.86 7.58
CA GLY A 22 -43.54 21.46 8.66
C GLY A 22 -44.84 22.27 8.67
N TRP A 23 -44.85 23.48 8.11
CA TRP A 23 -46.04 24.35 8.12
C TRP A 23 -47.11 23.92 7.13
N GLU A 24 -46.80 23.04 6.16
CA GLU A 24 -47.79 22.38 5.30
C GLU A 24 -48.71 21.44 6.10
N HIS A 25 -48.27 21.03 7.30
CA HIS A 25 -48.91 19.97 8.09
C HIS A 25 -49.38 20.43 9.48
N GLY A 26 -49.34 21.73 9.77
CA GLY A 26 -49.89 22.27 11.01
C GLY A 26 -50.13 23.78 10.98
N VAL A 27 -51.03 24.23 11.85
CA VAL A 27 -51.47 25.63 11.94
C VAL A 27 -51.04 26.21 13.29
N GLU A 28 -50.47 27.43 13.28
CA GLU A 28 -50.14 28.13 14.52
C GLU A 28 -51.43 28.62 15.19
N VAL A 29 -51.67 28.17 16.41
CA VAL A 29 -52.86 28.51 17.21
C VAL A 29 -52.53 29.40 18.41
N GLY A 30 -51.23 29.67 18.64
CA GLY A 30 -50.74 30.53 19.70
C GLY A 30 -49.22 30.72 19.62
N SER A 31 -48.65 31.58 20.47
CA SER A 31 -47.20 31.84 20.47
C SER A 31 -46.40 30.56 20.73
N ARG A 32 -45.73 30.03 19.71
CA ARG A 32 -45.00 28.74 19.72
C ARG A 32 -45.89 27.51 19.97
N GLN A 33 -47.19 27.60 19.70
CA GLN A 33 -48.12 26.48 19.75
C GLN A 33 -48.61 26.17 18.34
N VAL A 34 -48.42 24.92 17.91
CA VAL A 34 -48.80 24.48 16.56
C VAL A 34 -49.74 23.29 16.67
N GLN A 35 -50.90 23.43 16.06
CA GLN A 35 -51.91 22.37 15.95
C GLN A 35 -51.58 21.48 14.75
N CYS A 36 -51.58 20.16 14.96
CA CYS A 36 -51.40 19.17 13.90
C CYS A 36 -52.64 19.10 13.00
N ASN A 37 -52.45 19.11 11.68
CA ASN A 37 -53.58 19.03 10.74
C ASN A 37 -54.30 17.67 10.75
N TYR A 38 -53.62 16.62 11.20
CA TYR A 38 -54.12 15.23 11.18
C TYR A 38 -54.87 14.84 12.46
N CYS A 39 -54.20 14.86 13.62
CA CYS A 39 -54.83 14.45 14.89
C CYS A 39 -55.42 15.62 15.69
N LYS A 40 -55.30 16.86 15.21
CA LYS A 40 -55.77 18.09 15.87
C LYS A 40 -55.15 18.40 17.25
N GLU A 41 -54.18 17.62 17.72
CA GLU A 41 -53.42 17.90 18.95
C GLU A 41 -52.56 19.18 18.81
N ILE A 42 -52.47 19.94 19.89
CA ILE A 42 -51.70 21.19 19.97
C ILE A 42 -50.38 20.94 20.69
N HIS A 43 -49.26 21.21 20.01
CA HIS A 43 -47.92 20.99 20.55
C HIS A 43 -47.24 22.31 20.92
N SER A 44 -46.84 22.44 22.19
CA SER A 44 -46.06 23.58 22.69
C SER A 44 -44.57 23.37 22.40
N GLY A 45 -43.95 24.25 21.59
CA GLY A 45 -42.57 24.09 21.13
C GLY A 45 -42.34 24.41 19.65
N GLY A 46 -43.37 24.91 18.97
CA GLY A 46 -43.30 25.35 17.58
C GLY A 46 -43.16 24.21 16.58
N ILE A 47 -42.78 24.59 15.35
CA ILE A 47 -42.70 23.70 14.19
C ILE A 47 -41.75 22.51 14.39
N TYR A 48 -40.72 22.65 15.23
CA TYR A 48 -39.78 21.59 15.54
C TYR A 48 -40.45 20.39 16.20
N ARG A 49 -41.31 20.61 17.21
CA ARG A 49 -42.03 19.51 17.86
C ARG A 49 -43.08 18.89 16.95
N LEU A 50 -43.72 19.69 16.09
CA LEU A 50 -44.64 19.15 15.09
C LEU A 50 -43.94 18.15 14.15
N LYS A 51 -42.72 18.43 13.68
CA LYS A 51 -41.96 17.48 12.84
C LYS A 51 -41.67 16.16 13.56
N HIS A 52 -41.29 16.21 14.83
CA HIS A 52 -41.05 15.01 15.63
C HIS A 52 -42.33 14.20 15.90
N HIS A 53 -43.46 14.88 16.03
CA HIS A 53 -44.80 14.29 16.16
C HIS A 53 -45.25 13.60 14.85
N LEU A 54 -45.06 14.25 13.70
CA LEU A 54 -45.36 13.70 12.37
C LEU A 54 -44.45 12.52 12.01
N ALA A 55 -43.17 12.59 12.37
CA ALA A 55 -42.18 11.53 12.11
C ALA A 55 -42.27 10.33 13.08
N GLY A 56 -43.07 10.43 14.15
CA GLY A 56 -43.22 9.33 15.11
C GLY A 56 -41.99 9.02 15.97
N THR A 57 -40.99 9.91 16.02
CA THR A 57 -39.70 9.68 16.71
C THR A 57 -39.77 9.60 18.24
N ARG A 58 -40.93 9.94 18.85
CA ARG A 58 -41.17 9.99 20.31
C ARG A 58 -40.20 10.86 21.14
N LYS A 59 -39.42 11.74 20.50
CA LYS A 59 -38.51 12.68 21.18
C LYS A 59 -39.29 13.85 21.78
N ASN A 60 -39.67 13.74 23.05
CA ASN A 60 -40.36 14.79 23.84
C ASN A 60 -41.72 15.26 23.26
N VAL A 61 -42.37 14.42 22.45
CA VAL A 61 -43.71 14.62 21.90
C VAL A 61 -44.30 13.25 21.50
N SER A 62 -45.61 13.06 21.65
CA SER A 62 -46.33 11.85 21.21
C SER A 62 -46.21 11.69 19.68
N ALA A 63 -46.34 10.47 19.18
CA ALA A 63 -46.44 10.22 17.74
C ALA A 63 -47.86 10.51 17.24
N CYS A 64 -48.01 11.05 16.03
CA CYS A 64 -49.32 11.29 15.45
C CYS A 64 -49.98 9.95 15.04
N PRO A 65 -51.17 9.60 15.58
CA PRO A 65 -51.85 8.36 15.22
C PRO A 65 -52.47 8.40 13.82
N SER A 66 -52.77 9.60 13.31
CA SER A 66 -53.57 9.80 12.08
C SER A 66 -52.75 10.34 10.90
N VAL A 67 -51.42 10.39 11.00
CA VAL A 67 -50.55 10.87 9.92
C VAL A 67 -50.37 9.78 8.85
N PRO A 68 -50.51 10.10 7.55
CA PRO A 68 -50.22 9.16 6.47
C PRO A 68 -48.76 8.67 6.47
N GLU A 69 -48.53 7.39 6.15
CA GLU A 69 -47.21 6.74 6.16
C GLU A 69 -46.16 7.53 5.35
N LYS A 70 -46.53 7.99 4.14
CA LYS A 70 -45.66 8.80 3.26
C LYS A 70 -45.18 10.11 3.92
N VAL A 71 -46.04 10.74 4.73
CA VAL A 71 -45.69 11.98 5.44
C VAL A 71 -44.78 11.67 6.63
N ARG A 72 -45.03 10.55 7.32
CA ARG A 72 -44.19 10.05 8.41
C ARG A 72 -42.77 9.77 7.93
N GLU A 73 -42.61 9.04 6.83
CA GLU A 73 -41.31 8.73 6.20
C GLU A 73 -40.58 9.99 5.74
N LYS A 74 -41.28 10.95 5.12
CA LYS A 74 -40.72 12.23 4.69
C LYS A 74 -40.10 12.99 5.86
N PHE A 75 -40.82 13.11 6.99
CA PHE A 75 -40.29 13.83 8.16
C PHE A 75 -39.24 13.03 8.94
N ALA A 76 -39.31 11.69 8.96
CA ALA A 76 -38.27 10.85 9.53
C ALA A 76 -36.94 11.04 8.79
N THR A 77 -36.98 11.03 7.45
CA THR A 77 -35.81 11.24 6.58
C THR A 77 -35.21 12.63 6.76
N LEU A 78 -36.05 13.68 6.79
CA LEU A 78 -35.61 15.06 7.00
C LEU A 78 -34.92 15.25 8.35
N LEU A 79 -35.45 14.66 9.43
CA LEU A 79 -34.86 14.75 10.76
C LEU A 79 -33.55 13.96 10.87
N TYR A 80 -33.46 12.81 10.20
CA TYR A 80 -32.24 12.02 10.11
C TYR A 80 -31.12 12.80 9.40
N ALA A 81 -31.41 13.40 8.23
CA ALA A 81 -30.46 14.23 7.50
C ALA A 81 -29.97 15.45 8.30
N GLN A 82 -30.85 16.08 9.09
CA GLN A 82 -30.47 17.19 9.97
C GLN A 82 -29.57 16.76 11.15
N SER A 83 -29.78 15.54 11.67
CA SER A 83 -28.89 14.97 12.70
C SER A 83 -27.50 14.65 12.16
N GLU A 84 -27.40 14.08 10.96
CA GLU A 84 -26.14 13.82 10.25
C GLU A 84 -25.35 15.11 10.00
N ALA A 85 -26.01 16.17 9.51
CA ALA A 85 -25.37 17.47 9.28
C ALA A 85 -24.85 18.11 10.59
N SER A 86 -25.58 17.93 11.69
CA SER A 86 -25.17 18.42 13.01
C SER A 86 -24.00 17.64 13.60
N ILE A 87 -23.91 16.33 13.32
CA ILE A 87 -22.78 15.46 13.69
C ILE A 87 -21.53 15.87 12.91
N LYS A 88 -21.64 16.06 11.59
CA LYS A 88 -20.53 16.54 10.74
C LYS A 88 -19.98 17.90 11.20
N LYS A 89 -20.86 18.82 11.60
CA LYS A 89 -20.45 20.14 12.10
C LYS A 89 -19.77 20.09 13.46
N LYS A 90 -20.15 19.15 14.34
CA LYS A 90 -19.42 18.89 15.60
C LYS A 90 -18.06 18.25 15.36
N ARG A 91 -17.97 17.36 14.36
CA ARG A 91 -16.75 16.67 13.93
C ARG A 91 -15.67 17.67 13.45
N TRP A 92 -16.08 18.75 12.79
CA TRP A 92 -15.21 19.86 12.38
C TRP A 92 -14.57 20.61 13.57
N TYR A 93 -15.37 20.99 14.57
CA TYR A 93 -14.87 21.78 15.71
C TYR A 93 -13.97 21.01 16.68
N THR A 94 -14.06 19.68 16.74
CA THR A 94 -13.22 18.86 17.63
C THR A 94 -11.83 18.58 17.04
N ILE A 95 -11.64 18.75 15.74
CA ILE A 95 -10.34 18.51 15.07
C ILE A 95 -9.40 19.72 15.20
N GLU A 96 -9.92 20.95 15.28
CA GLU A 96 -9.09 22.16 15.42
C GLU A 96 -8.54 22.39 16.85
N GLU A 97 -9.12 21.77 17.89
CA GLU A 97 -8.70 22.01 19.29
C GLU A 97 -7.61 21.03 19.80
N GLU A 98 -7.24 20.00 19.03
CA GLU A 98 -6.26 18.97 19.45
C GLU A 98 -4.86 19.11 18.80
N ASP A 99 -4.63 20.15 17.97
CA ASP A 99 -3.37 20.37 17.22
C ASP A 99 -2.43 21.42 17.84
N ASP A 100 -2.81 22.10 18.92
CA ASP A 100 -1.89 22.97 19.68
C ASP A 100 -1.25 22.19 20.85
N GLY A 101 -0.21 21.42 20.52
CA GLY A 101 0.69 20.81 21.50
C GLY A 101 1.57 21.86 22.16
N ASN A 102 1.25 22.23 23.41
CA ASN A 102 2.08 23.10 24.23
C ASN A 102 2.89 22.25 25.23
N ASP A 103 4.19 22.10 24.95
CA ASP A 103 5.22 21.75 25.93
C ASP A 103 5.58 23.03 26.71
N ASP A 104 5.07 23.18 27.93
CA ASP A 104 5.51 24.25 28.84
C ASP A 104 6.58 23.70 29.79
N GLU A 105 7.85 23.89 29.40
CA GLU A 105 8.99 23.93 30.32
C GLU A 105 9.08 25.35 30.92
N LEU A 106 9.06 25.43 32.24
CA LEU A 106 9.06 26.67 33.02
C LEU A 106 10.39 27.43 32.91
N VAL A 107 10.40 28.60 32.26
CA VAL A 107 11.41 29.65 32.51
C VAL A 107 10.77 31.05 32.47
N GLU A 108 10.78 31.75 33.60
CA GLU A 108 10.46 33.18 33.73
C GLU A 108 11.64 34.05 33.25
N VAL A 109 11.46 34.93 32.25
CA VAL A 109 12.12 36.26 32.18
C VAL A 109 11.29 37.28 31.37
N GLN A 110 10.83 38.31 32.09
CA GLN A 110 10.65 39.75 31.77
C GLN A 110 10.47 40.29 30.32
N GLN A 111 9.27 40.86 30.09
CA GLN A 111 8.98 42.28 29.74
C GLN A 111 9.55 42.92 28.44
N LEU A 112 8.67 43.32 27.50
CA LEU A 112 8.28 44.72 27.15
C LEU A 112 7.59 44.87 25.75
N HIS A 113 6.39 45.48 25.77
CA HIS A 113 5.70 46.35 24.76
C HIS A 113 5.52 45.89 23.29
N SER A 114 4.46 46.21 22.51
CA SER A 114 3.15 46.88 22.64
C SER A 114 2.59 46.96 21.19
N SER A 115 1.31 46.63 20.91
CA SER A 115 0.38 47.50 20.15
C SER A 115 -0.97 46.88 19.72
N LYS A 116 -2.04 47.45 20.30
CA LYS A 116 -3.37 47.85 19.76
C LYS A 116 -4.28 46.88 18.97
N GLY A 117 -5.44 46.58 19.59
CA GLY A 117 -6.68 46.18 18.90
C GLY A 117 -7.94 46.24 19.80
N ARG A 118 -8.60 47.40 19.84
CA ARG A 118 -9.92 47.78 20.44
C ARG A 118 -10.80 46.68 21.09
N GLY A 119 -11.00 46.79 22.40
CA GLY A 119 -12.00 46.06 23.19
C GLY A 119 -13.39 46.71 23.21
N LYS A 120 -14.43 45.87 23.34
CA LYS A 120 -15.79 46.25 23.74
C LYS A 120 -15.87 46.14 25.27
N HIS A 121 -16.25 47.23 25.94
CA HIS A 121 -16.49 47.28 27.38
C HIS A 121 -17.58 46.28 27.80
N ILE A 122 -17.26 45.40 28.76
CA ILE A 122 -18.23 44.59 29.52
C ILE A 122 -18.26 45.18 30.93
N GLY A 123 -19.45 45.56 31.39
CA GLY A 123 -19.66 46.22 32.68
C GLY A 123 -19.46 45.28 33.87
N SER A 124 -19.21 45.87 35.05
CA SER A 124 -18.84 45.17 36.28
C SER A 124 -19.92 44.23 36.87
N MET A 125 -21.11 44.14 36.26
CA MET A 125 -22.19 43.21 36.66
C MET A 125 -22.25 41.93 35.80
N ASP A 126 -21.67 41.91 34.60
CA ASP A 126 -21.67 40.73 33.71
C ASP A 126 -20.60 39.69 34.08
N LYS A 127 -19.65 40.05 34.97
CA LYS A 127 -18.66 39.13 35.53
C LYS A 127 -19.25 38.12 36.52
N PHE A 128 -20.45 38.36 37.05
CA PHE A 128 -21.10 37.46 38.01
C PHE A 128 -22.11 36.47 37.39
N VAL A 129 -22.52 36.65 36.13
CA VAL A 129 -23.56 35.82 35.49
C VAL A 129 -23.01 34.85 34.44
N THR A 130 -21.74 35.01 34.01
CA THR A 130 -21.14 34.18 32.95
C THR A 130 -20.25 33.03 33.45
N LYS A 131 -20.26 32.72 34.75
CA LYS A 131 -19.50 31.60 35.32
C LYS A 131 -20.28 30.36 35.73
N ASN A 132 -21.57 30.25 35.37
CA ASN A 132 -22.33 29.01 35.56
C ASN A 132 -23.20 28.70 34.33
N LYS A 133 -22.59 28.18 33.26
CA LYS A 133 -23.30 27.20 32.44
C LYS A 133 -23.53 26.01 33.37
N GLN A 134 -24.73 25.87 33.91
CA GLN A 134 -25.14 24.70 34.68
C GLN A 134 -24.80 23.46 33.85
N VAL A 135 -23.75 22.74 34.24
CA VAL A 135 -23.42 21.45 33.67
C VAL A 135 -24.56 20.56 34.13
N THR A 136 -25.42 20.14 33.21
CA THR A 136 -26.49 19.19 33.55
C THR A 136 -25.85 18.00 34.26
N MET A 137 -26.43 17.53 35.37
CA MET A 137 -25.88 16.40 36.13
C MET A 137 -25.55 15.21 35.22
N ASN A 138 -26.40 14.96 34.21
CA ASN A 138 -26.15 13.96 33.16
C ASN A 138 -24.81 14.09 32.42
N ARG A 139 -24.22 15.28 32.31
CA ARG A 139 -22.92 15.49 31.67
C ARG A 139 -21.76 15.24 32.63
N VAL A 140 -21.95 15.45 33.93
CA VAL A 140 -20.96 15.16 35.00
C VAL A 140 -20.94 13.67 35.31
N PHE A 141 -22.11 13.04 35.51
CA PHE A 141 -22.23 11.59 35.71
C PHE A 141 -21.69 10.80 34.50
N LYS A 142 -22.03 11.21 33.27
CA LYS A 142 -21.48 10.58 32.05
C LYS A 142 -19.99 10.87 31.83
N LYS A 143 -19.43 11.91 32.44
CA LYS A 143 -17.98 12.18 32.37
C LYS A 143 -17.22 11.20 33.26
N GLY A 144 -17.67 10.98 34.50
CA GLY A 144 -17.10 9.96 35.39
C GLY A 144 -17.22 8.53 34.83
N GLU A 145 -18.38 8.18 34.28
CA GLU A 145 -18.57 6.87 33.61
C GLU A 145 -17.69 6.73 32.37
N ARG A 146 -17.54 7.80 31.59
CA ARG A 146 -16.65 7.82 30.43
C ARG A 146 -15.20 7.55 30.85
N ASP A 147 -14.71 8.22 31.88
CA ASP A 147 -13.32 8.09 32.31
C ASP A 147 -13.01 6.65 32.78
N LEU A 148 -13.97 6.00 33.46
CA LEU A 148 -13.87 4.58 33.82
C LEU A 148 -13.81 3.66 32.59
N VAL A 149 -14.66 3.90 31.59
CA VAL A 149 -14.65 3.12 30.33
C VAL A 149 -13.33 3.30 29.58
N ILE A 150 -12.84 4.54 29.43
CA ILE A 150 -11.54 4.78 28.79
C ILE A 150 -10.43 4.08 29.57
N GLN A 151 -10.41 4.21 30.90
CA GLN A 151 -9.38 3.60 31.73
C GLN A 151 -9.38 2.08 31.57
N GLN A 152 -10.55 1.44 31.46
CA GLN A 152 -10.62 0.01 31.23
C GLN A 152 -10.17 -0.40 29.82
N ILE A 153 -10.51 0.38 28.79
CA ILE A 153 -9.98 0.19 27.42
C ILE A 153 -8.46 0.33 27.41
N ALA A 154 -7.93 1.37 28.05
CA ALA A 154 -6.49 1.60 28.14
C ALA A 154 -5.79 0.44 28.87
N ARG A 155 -6.35 -0.04 29.99
CA ARG A 155 -5.82 -1.24 30.68
C ARG A 155 -5.75 -2.45 29.76
N PHE A 156 -6.79 -2.71 28.95
CA PHE A 156 -6.77 -3.82 27.98
C PHE A 156 -5.64 -3.66 26.95
N PHE A 157 -5.42 -2.43 26.44
CA PHE A 157 -4.31 -2.15 25.54
C PHE A 157 -2.95 -2.39 26.21
N TYR A 158 -2.77 -1.90 27.43
CA TYR A 158 -1.51 -2.02 28.17
C TYR A 158 -1.19 -3.47 28.54
N THR A 159 -2.16 -4.20 29.11
CA THR A 159 -1.94 -5.60 29.54
C THR A 159 -1.79 -6.56 28.36
N SER A 160 -2.40 -6.24 27.22
CA SER A 160 -2.29 -7.04 25.99
C SER A 160 -1.15 -6.57 25.07
N ALA A 161 -0.44 -5.50 25.43
CA ALA A 161 0.52 -4.78 24.59
C ALA A 161 0.02 -4.54 23.16
N ILE A 162 -1.20 -4.02 23.04
CA ILE A 162 -1.79 -3.63 21.76
C ILE A 162 -1.20 -2.27 21.36
N PRO A 163 -0.67 -2.12 20.14
CA PRO A 163 -0.19 -0.83 19.64
C PRO A 163 -1.24 0.28 19.74
N PHE A 164 -0.85 1.47 20.19
CA PHE A 164 -1.79 2.58 20.37
C PHE A 164 -2.47 3.00 19.08
N ASN A 165 -1.82 2.84 17.92
CA ASN A 165 -2.40 3.13 16.62
C ASN A 165 -3.67 2.29 16.32
N CYS A 166 -3.93 1.17 17.02
CA CYS A 166 -5.16 0.40 16.86
C CYS A 166 -6.43 1.22 17.19
N VAL A 167 -6.35 2.26 18.03
CA VAL A 167 -7.51 3.13 18.30
C VAL A 167 -7.91 3.97 17.08
N LYS A 168 -6.98 4.19 16.14
CA LYS A 168 -7.23 4.88 14.86
C LYS A 168 -7.87 3.95 13.82
N ASN A 169 -7.96 2.64 14.07
CA ASN A 169 -8.61 1.70 13.17
C ASN A 169 -10.13 1.98 13.13
N PRO A 170 -10.75 2.20 11.95
CA PRO A 170 -12.19 2.40 11.84
C PRO A 170 -13.03 1.28 12.47
N GLU A 171 -12.54 0.05 12.48
CA GLU A 171 -13.22 -1.09 13.12
C GLU A 171 -13.27 -0.97 14.65
N PHE A 172 -12.29 -0.29 15.27
CA PHE A 172 -12.31 -0.04 16.71
C PHE A 172 -13.48 0.86 17.11
N LEU A 173 -13.74 1.91 16.33
CA LEU A 173 -14.88 2.81 16.54
C LEU A 173 -16.21 2.10 16.29
N GLN A 174 -16.29 1.31 15.22
CA GLN A 174 -17.48 0.51 14.92
C GLN A 174 -17.77 -0.51 16.02
N MET A 175 -16.74 -1.18 16.57
CA MET A 175 -16.88 -2.08 17.70
C MET A 175 -17.49 -1.37 18.93
N ILE A 176 -16.96 -0.19 19.30
CA ILE A 176 -17.49 0.59 20.42
C ILE A 176 -18.96 0.98 20.17
N ASP A 177 -19.29 1.44 18.96
CA ASP A 177 -20.66 1.80 18.59
C ASP A 177 -21.59 0.60 18.71
N MET A 178 -21.21 -0.57 18.17
CA MET A 178 -22.02 -1.79 18.24
C MET A 178 -22.22 -2.29 19.67
N ILE A 179 -21.18 -2.26 20.50
CA ILE A 179 -21.29 -2.57 21.94
C ILE A 179 -22.25 -1.58 22.62
N SER A 180 -22.13 -0.28 22.32
CA SER A 180 -22.97 0.75 22.92
C SER A 180 -24.45 0.62 22.53
N ARG A 181 -24.73 0.19 21.29
CA ARG A 181 -26.08 -0.06 20.78
C ARG A 181 -26.73 -1.30 21.39
N PHE A 182 -25.94 -2.35 21.63
CA PHE A 182 -26.43 -3.54 22.32
C PHE A 182 -26.83 -3.21 23.77
N GLY A 183 -25.99 -2.42 24.45
CA GLY A 183 -26.22 -2.01 25.84
C GLY A 183 -25.84 -3.09 26.86
N ILE A 184 -26.47 -3.05 28.03
CA ILE A 184 -26.17 -3.94 29.15
C ILE A 184 -26.64 -5.36 28.81
N GLY A 185 -25.79 -6.37 29.07
CA GLY A 185 -26.12 -7.79 28.90
C GLY A 185 -25.37 -8.49 27.76
N LEU A 186 -24.51 -7.80 27.01
CA LEU A 186 -23.63 -8.44 26.03
C LEU A 186 -22.68 -9.39 26.75
N LYS A 187 -22.75 -10.68 26.41
CA LYS A 187 -21.71 -11.65 26.77
C LYS A 187 -20.56 -11.50 25.78
N PRO A 188 -19.31 -11.23 26.23
CA PRO A 188 -18.17 -11.18 25.34
C PRO A 188 -17.99 -12.50 24.57
N PRO A 189 -17.53 -12.46 23.32
CA PRO A 189 -17.23 -13.67 22.56
C PRO A 189 -16.11 -14.46 23.23
N SER A 190 -16.22 -15.78 23.21
CA SER A 190 -15.17 -16.69 23.68
C SER A 190 -13.97 -16.71 22.74
N TYR A 191 -12.84 -17.23 23.25
CA TYR A 191 -11.63 -17.44 22.45
C TYR A 191 -11.90 -18.30 21.21
N HIS A 192 -12.68 -19.38 21.35
CA HIS A 192 -13.03 -20.28 20.24
C HIS A 192 -13.95 -19.60 19.21
N GLU A 193 -14.94 -18.83 19.68
CA GLU A 193 -15.85 -18.11 18.78
C GLU A 193 -15.09 -17.13 17.88
N ILE A 194 -14.16 -16.33 18.43
CA ILE A 194 -13.38 -15.39 17.62
C ILE A 194 -12.52 -16.13 16.59
N ARG A 195 -11.77 -17.16 17.00
CA ARG A 195 -10.75 -17.78 16.16
C ARG A 195 -11.26 -18.78 15.13
N GLU A 196 -12.48 -19.32 15.30
CA GLU A 196 -13.09 -20.27 14.36
C GLU A 196 -14.37 -19.69 13.74
N THR A 197 -15.41 -19.49 14.55
CA THR A 197 -16.77 -19.19 14.06
C THR A 197 -16.86 -17.81 13.42
N CYS A 198 -16.38 -16.78 14.11
CA CYS A 198 -16.36 -15.41 13.62
C CYS A 198 -15.42 -15.29 12.44
N LEU A 199 -14.21 -15.86 12.51
CA LEU A 199 -13.27 -15.84 11.39
C LEU A 199 -13.87 -16.45 10.13
N LYS A 200 -14.53 -17.61 10.22
CA LYS A 200 -15.21 -18.22 9.07
C LYS A 200 -16.29 -17.32 8.49
N LYS A 201 -17.13 -16.71 9.34
CA LYS A 201 -18.15 -15.76 8.90
C LYS A 201 -17.56 -14.53 8.21
N GLU A 202 -16.44 -14.01 8.72
CA GLU A 202 -15.75 -12.87 8.11
C GLU A 202 -15.09 -13.25 6.78
N VAL A 203 -14.58 -14.48 6.63
CA VAL A 203 -14.10 -14.99 5.34
C VAL A 203 -15.24 -15.04 4.33
N ASP A 204 -16.40 -15.61 4.70
CA ASP A 204 -17.57 -15.70 3.83
C ASP A 204 -18.09 -14.30 3.44
N PHE A 205 -18.19 -13.39 4.40
CA PHE A 205 -18.58 -11.99 4.17
C PHE A 205 -17.60 -11.26 3.25
N THR A 206 -16.30 -11.43 3.49
CA THR A 206 -15.24 -10.85 2.65
C THR A 206 -15.33 -11.42 1.24
N GLN A 207 -15.55 -12.72 1.07
CA GLN A 207 -15.70 -13.36 -0.23
C GLN A 207 -16.89 -12.81 -1.02
N GLN A 208 -18.04 -12.58 -0.36
CA GLN A 208 -19.20 -11.96 -0.97
C GLN A 208 -18.93 -10.51 -1.39
N MET A 209 -18.20 -9.76 -0.55
CA MET A 209 -17.79 -8.39 -0.86
C MET A 209 -16.85 -8.32 -2.07
N LEU A 210 -16.01 -9.34 -2.29
CA LEU A 210 -15.11 -9.38 -3.45
C LEU A 210 -15.80 -9.74 -4.77
N GLU A 211 -17.07 -10.15 -4.76
CA GLU A 211 -17.79 -10.50 -5.99
C GLU A 211 -17.96 -9.30 -6.93
N GLU A 212 -18.08 -8.09 -6.38
CA GLU A 212 -18.10 -6.87 -7.18
C GLU A 212 -16.76 -6.56 -7.87
N TYR A 213 -15.65 -7.15 -7.44
CA TYR A 213 -14.35 -7.07 -8.14
C TYR A 213 -14.30 -8.05 -9.30
N LYS A 214 -14.82 -9.27 -9.11
CA LYS A 214 -14.90 -10.27 -10.18
C LYS A 214 -15.77 -9.80 -11.35
N ILE A 215 -16.84 -9.06 -11.06
CA ILE A 215 -17.66 -8.41 -12.11
C ILE A 215 -16.82 -7.41 -12.91
N GLU A 216 -15.97 -6.63 -12.25
CA GLU A 216 -15.10 -5.67 -12.92
C GLU A 216 -14.04 -6.37 -13.78
N TRP A 217 -13.45 -7.48 -13.32
CA TRP A 217 -12.46 -8.25 -14.08
C TRP A 217 -12.98 -8.72 -15.44
N LYS A 218 -14.28 -8.99 -15.58
CA LYS A 218 -14.89 -9.31 -16.87
C LYS A 218 -14.78 -8.16 -17.87
N LYS A 219 -14.87 -6.92 -17.38
CA LYS A 219 -14.78 -5.68 -18.18
C LYS A 219 -13.32 -5.29 -18.42
N THR A 220 -12.54 -5.16 -17.36
CA THR A 220 -11.19 -4.58 -17.40
C THR A 220 -10.09 -5.61 -17.56
N GLY A 221 -10.40 -6.91 -17.44
CA GLY A 221 -9.38 -7.91 -17.23
C GLY A 221 -8.70 -7.77 -15.87
N CYS A 222 -7.81 -8.69 -15.55
CA CYS A 222 -6.98 -8.61 -14.36
C CYS A 222 -5.58 -9.15 -14.60
N SER A 223 -4.67 -8.77 -13.69
CA SER A 223 -3.33 -9.32 -13.59
C SER A 223 -3.24 -10.23 -12.37
N ILE A 224 -2.87 -11.49 -12.55
CA ILE A 224 -2.47 -12.33 -11.43
C ILE A 224 -1.03 -11.97 -11.06
N MET A 225 -0.74 -11.81 -9.78
CA MET A 225 0.60 -11.55 -9.28
C MET A 225 1.01 -12.66 -8.33
N SER A 226 2.24 -13.14 -8.48
CA SER A 226 2.82 -14.13 -7.59
C SER A 226 4.21 -13.70 -7.17
N ASP A 227 4.50 -13.87 -5.88
CA ASP A 227 5.81 -13.60 -5.33
C ASP A 227 6.13 -14.53 -4.16
N GLY A 228 7.40 -14.90 -4.05
CA GLY A 228 7.93 -15.80 -3.04
C GLY A 228 8.61 -15.03 -1.91
N TRP A 229 8.37 -15.44 -0.68
CA TRP A 229 9.03 -14.89 0.51
C TRP A 229 9.46 -16.00 1.45
N SER A 230 10.57 -15.79 2.15
CA SER A 230 11.03 -16.70 3.20
C SER A 230 10.82 -16.06 4.56
N ASP A 231 10.11 -16.75 5.45
CA ASP A 231 9.84 -16.24 6.79
C ASP A 231 11.06 -16.37 7.73
N LYS A 232 10.95 -15.78 8.92
CA LYS A 232 12.01 -15.84 9.97
C LYS A 232 12.32 -17.26 10.45
N LYS A 233 11.50 -18.26 10.10
CA LYS A 233 11.71 -19.68 10.37
C LYS A 233 12.18 -20.45 9.13
N ARG A 234 12.60 -19.74 8.07
CA ARG A 234 13.05 -20.28 6.78
C ARG A 234 11.97 -21.07 6.02
N ARG A 235 10.69 -20.81 6.28
CA ARG A 235 9.60 -21.35 5.45
C ARG A 235 9.45 -20.50 4.20
N SER A 236 9.39 -21.15 3.04
CA SER A 236 9.16 -20.49 1.76
C SER A 236 7.65 -20.40 1.51
N ILE A 237 7.09 -19.19 1.49
CA ILE A 237 5.67 -18.92 1.22
C ILE A 237 5.54 -18.23 -0.13
N CYS A 238 4.61 -18.68 -0.95
CA CYS A 238 4.27 -18.05 -2.22
C CYS A 238 2.87 -17.43 -2.12
N ASN A 239 2.75 -16.14 -2.42
CA ASN A 239 1.49 -15.40 -2.36
C ASN A 239 0.85 -15.28 -3.74
N PHE A 240 -0.49 -15.30 -3.79
CA PHE A 240 -1.28 -15.05 -5.00
C PHE A 240 -2.22 -13.89 -4.79
N LEU A 241 -2.06 -12.86 -5.61
CA LEU A 241 -2.87 -11.66 -5.61
C LEU A 241 -3.47 -11.44 -7.00
N VAL A 242 -4.58 -10.72 -7.08
CA VAL A 242 -5.20 -10.29 -8.35
C VAL A 242 -5.33 -8.78 -8.34
N ASN A 243 -4.71 -8.13 -9.32
CA ASN A 243 -4.77 -6.69 -9.51
C ASN A 243 -5.74 -6.32 -10.64
N SER A 244 -6.50 -5.26 -10.41
CA SER A 244 -7.39 -4.59 -11.36
C SER A 244 -7.47 -3.11 -10.99
N PRO A 245 -8.03 -2.22 -11.84
CA PRO A 245 -8.25 -0.81 -11.49
C PRO A 245 -9.07 -0.64 -10.20
N LYS A 246 -9.94 -1.60 -9.88
CA LYS A 246 -10.68 -1.61 -8.61
C LYS A 246 -9.76 -1.70 -7.38
N GLY A 247 -8.62 -2.35 -7.53
CA GLY A 247 -7.65 -2.61 -6.48
C GLY A 247 -7.05 -4.00 -6.57
N THR A 248 -6.10 -4.25 -5.68
CA THR A 248 -5.42 -5.54 -5.54
C THR A 248 -6.06 -6.37 -4.45
N ILE A 249 -6.49 -7.59 -4.78
CA ILE A 249 -7.10 -8.55 -3.88
C ILE A 249 -6.07 -9.63 -3.52
N PHE A 250 -5.99 -9.99 -2.25
CA PHE A 250 -5.29 -11.20 -1.84
C PHE A 250 -6.20 -12.42 -2.02
N LEU A 251 -5.75 -13.41 -2.80
CA LEU A 251 -6.48 -14.66 -2.99
C LEU A 251 -6.12 -15.66 -1.87
N TYR A 252 -4.87 -16.10 -1.85
CA TYR A 252 -4.35 -17.04 -0.86
C TYR A 252 -2.81 -17.10 -0.94
N SER A 253 -2.20 -17.87 -0.04
CA SER A 253 -0.79 -18.23 -0.13
C SER A 253 -0.57 -19.73 0.07
N ILE A 254 0.54 -20.22 -0.45
CA ILE A 254 0.96 -21.62 -0.36
C ILE A 254 2.28 -21.68 0.39
N ASP A 255 2.40 -22.63 1.33
CA ASP A 255 3.69 -23.02 1.89
C ASP A 255 4.41 -23.92 0.88
N THR A 256 5.47 -23.38 0.28
CA THR A 256 6.31 -24.00 -0.74
C THR A 256 7.60 -24.60 -0.16
N SER A 257 7.75 -24.66 1.17
CA SER A 257 8.98 -25.14 1.82
C SER A 257 9.36 -26.56 1.41
N ASN A 258 8.36 -27.43 1.24
CA ASN A 258 8.55 -28.83 0.83
C ASN A 258 8.33 -29.04 -0.68
N ILE A 259 8.10 -27.97 -1.43
CA ILE A 259 7.87 -28.04 -2.88
C ILE A 259 9.20 -27.77 -3.56
N SER A 260 9.74 -28.78 -4.24
CA SER A 260 10.86 -28.54 -5.17
C SER A 260 10.44 -27.46 -6.17
N LYS A 261 11.16 -26.35 -6.19
CA LYS A 261 10.84 -25.16 -7.00
C LYS A 261 11.20 -25.38 -8.47
N THR A 262 10.86 -26.52 -9.06
CA THR A 262 11.07 -26.77 -10.50
C THR A 262 10.08 -25.95 -11.33
N ALA A 263 10.42 -25.67 -12.59
CA ALA A 263 9.57 -24.89 -13.46
C ALA A 263 8.19 -25.54 -13.69
N GLU A 264 8.12 -26.88 -13.73
CA GLU A 264 6.88 -27.64 -13.93
C GLU A 264 5.92 -27.46 -12.76
N LYS A 265 6.43 -27.56 -11.52
CA LYS A 265 5.63 -27.40 -10.30
C LYS A 265 5.16 -25.96 -10.13
N VAL A 266 6.02 -24.99 -10.45
CA VAL A 266 5.63 -23.58 -10.48
C VAL A 266 4.58 -23.35 -11.54
N CYS A 267 4.73 -23.90 -12.76
CA CYS A 267 3.74 -23.77 -13.83
C CYS A 267 2.38 -24.35 -13.42
N GLN A 268 2.35 -25.53 -12.78
CA GLN A 268 1.11 -26.13 -12.28
C GLN A 268 0.43 -25.21 -11.26
N MET A 269 1.20 -24.67 -10.31
CA MET A 269 0.70 -23.76 -9.29
C MET A 269 0.12 -22.47 -9.90
N LEU A 270 0.79 -21.89 -10.89
CA LEU A 270 0.29 -20.70 -11.60
C LEU A 270 -0.97 -21.00 -12.41
N ASP A 271 -1.03 -22.16 -13.07
CA ASP A 271 -2.14 -22.60 -13.88
C ASP A 271 -3.42 -22.83 -13.05
N GLU A 272 -3.29 -23.44 -11.87
CA GLU A 272 -4.42 -23.60 -10.93
C GLU A 272 -4.99 -22.25 -10.46
N VAL A 273 -4.16 -21.21 -10.36
CA VAL A 273 -4.62 -19.86 -9.99
C VAL A 273 -5.40 -19.24 -11.14
N VAL A 274 -4.97 -19.46 -12.40
CA VAL A 274 -5.70 -19.02 -13.59
C VAL A 274 -7.10 -19.65 -13.61
N ASP A 275 -7.22 -20.96 -13.33
CA ASP A 275 -8.52 -21.64 -13.27
C ASP A 275 -9.44 -21.07 -12.18
N ARG A 276 -8.89 -20.74 -11.01
CA ARG A 276 -9.66 -20.13 -9.92
C ARG A 276 -10.18 -18.73 -10.24
N VAL A 277 -9.44 -17.96 -11.05
CA VAL A 277 -9.82 -16.60 -11.46
C VAL A 277 -10.73 -16.60 -12.70
N GLY A 278 -10.62 -17.62 -13.54
CA GLY A 278 -11.27 -17.73 -14.84
C GLY A 278 -10.39 -17.13 -15.93
N GLU A 279 -9.99 -17.94 -16.91
CA GLU A 279 -9.06 -17.55 -17.98
C GLU A 279 -9.56 -16.35 -18.79
N GLU A 280 -10.87 -16.20 -18.97
CA GLU A 280 -11.48 -15.06 -19.66
C GLU A 280 -11.25 -13.71 -18.95
N ASN A 281 -10.99 -13.75 -17.65
CA ASN A 281 -10.73 -12.56 -16.83
C ASN A 281 -9.24 -12.21 -16.82
N VAL A 282 -8.35 -13.19 -16.98
CA VAL A 282 -6.90 -13.00 -16.88
C VAL A 282 -6.34 -12.47 -18.20
N VAL A 283 -5.64 -11.33 -18.14
CA VAL A 283 -4.88 -10.81 -19.29
C VAL A 283 -3.41 -11.17 -19.16
N GLN A 284 -2.87 -11.08 -17.95
CA GLN A 284 -1.49 -11.39 -17.68
C GLN A 284 -1.26 -12.01 -16.30
N LEU A 285 -0.12 -12.67 -16.16
CA LEU A 285 0.43 -13.15 -14.92
C LEU A 285 1.84 -12.57 -14.72
N VAL A 286 2.07 -11.97 -13.56
CA VAL A 286 3.31 -11.28 -13.17
C VAL A 286 4.02 -12.06 -12.07
N THR A 287 5.29 -12.39 -12.28
CA THR A 287 6.15 -13.07 -11.29
C THR A 287 7.51 -12.40 -11.16
N ASP A 288 8.31 -12.86 -10.19
CA ASP A 288 9.75 -12.57 -10.16
C ASP A 288 10.48 -13.09 -11.41
N ASN A 289 11.74 -12.68 -11.55
CA ASN A 289 12.60 -13.04 -12.69
C ASN A 289 13.49 -14.25 -12.42
N ALA A 290 13.22 -15.03 -11.36
CA ALA A 290 14.01 -16.23 -11.10
C ALA A 290 13.86 -17.22 -12.26
N ALA A 291 14.93 -17.95 -12.58
CA ALA A 291 15.00 -18.79 -13.78
C ALA A 291 13.82 -19.78 -13.89
N ASN A 292 13.44 -20.41 -12.77
CA ASN A 292 12.34 -21.38 -12.75
C ASN A 292 10.97 -20.72 -12.94
N TYR A 293 10.77 -19.48 -12.46
CA TYR A 293 9.54 -18.72 -12.69
C TYR A 293 9.43 -18.22 -14.13
N LYS A 294 10.55 -17.80 -14.72
CA LYS A 294 10.61 -17.47 -16.15
C LYS A 294 10.23 -18.66 -17.02
N LEU A 295 10.86 -19.82 -16.80
CA LEU A 295 10.56 -21.03 -17.55
C LEU A 295 9.10 -21.47 -17.32
N ALA A 296 8.61 -21.43 -16.09
CA ALA A 296 7.20 -21.73 -15.77
C ALA A 296 6.22 -20.77 -16.48
N GLY A 297 6.55 -19.48 -16.54
CA GLY A 297 5.76 -18.48 -17.25
C GLY A 297 5.69 -18.72 -18.76
N GLU A 298 6.82 -19.09 -19.36
CA GLU A 298 6.90 -19.49 -20.77
C GLU A 298 6.07 -20.76 -21.04
N MET A 299 6.18 -21.79 -20.18
CA MET A 299 5.35 -23.00 -20.25
C MET A 299 3.86 -22.68 -20.13
N LEU A 300 3.49 -21.78 -19.22
CA LEU A 300 2.10 -21.36 -19.03
C LEU A 300 1.57 -20.63 -20.28
N MET A 301 2.36 -19.75 -20.89
CA MET A 301 2.00 -19.09 -22.15
C MET A 301 1.86 -20.08 -23.33
N GLN A 302 2.60 -21.19 -23.31
CA GLN A 302 2.42 -22.25 -24.30
C GLN A 302 1.11 -23.00 -24.07
N LYS A 303 0.73 -23.25 -22.81
CA LYS A 303 -0.53 -23.93 -22.45
C LYS A 303 -1.76 -23.04 -22.68
N ARG A 304 -1.74 -21.81 -22.17
CA ARG A 304 -2.84 -20.82 -22.19
C ARG A 304 -2.58 -19.79 -23.29
N LYS A 305 -3.25 -19.93 -24.44
CA LYS A 305 -2.95 -19.12 -25.63
C LYS A 305 -3.41 -17.67 -25.54
N CYS A 306 -4.33 -17.35 -24.62
CA CYS A 306 -5.00 -16.05 -24.56
C CYS A 306 -4.48 -15.09 -23.46
N LEU A 307 -3.48 -15.50 -22.68
CA LEU A 307 -2.87 -14.68 -21.62
C LEU A 307 -1.38 -14.48 -21.84
N PHE A 308 -0.81 -13.46 -21.18
CA PHE A 308 0.63 -13.22 -21.14
C PHE A 308 1.22 -13.63 -19.79
N TRP A 309 2.45 -14.12 -19.80
CA TRP A 309 3.34 -14.02 -18.65
C TRP A 309 4.27 -12.83 -18.87
N THR A 310 4.47 -12.03 -17.82
CA THR A 310 5.35 -10.88 -17.83
C THR A 310 6.22 -10.86 -16.58
N PRO A 311 7.52 -10.57 -16.70
CA PRO A 311 8.38 -10.33 -15.55
C PRO A 311 7.97 -9.06 -14.79
N CYS A 312 8.22 -9.03 -13.49
CA CYS A 312 7.94 -7.87 -12.65
C CYS A 312 8.83 -6.67 -13.04
N ALA A 313 8.20 -5.55 -13.41
CA ALA A 313 8.88 -4.32 -13.80
C ALA A 313 9.69 -3.68 -12.67
N ALA A 314 9.14 -3.65 -11.45
CA ALA A 314 9.86 -3.11 -10.29
C ALA A 314 11.13 -3.91 -10.01
N HIS A 315 11.05 -5.23 -10.09
CA HIS A 315 12.21 -6.09 -9.95
C HIS A 315 13.23 -5.89 -11.08
N CYS A 316 12.79 -5.73 -12.33
CA CYS A 316 13.69 -5.41 -13.44
C CYS A 316 14.44 -4.08 -13.23
N LEU A 317 13.73 -3.03 -12.78
CA LEU A 317 14.32 -1.72 -12.48
C LEU A 317 15.32 -1.80 -11.33
N ASP A 318 15.02 -2.59 -10.30
CA ASP A 318 15.94 -2.83 -9.19
C ASP A 318 17.22 -3.55 -9.66
N LEU A 319 17.11 -4.50 -10.59
CA LEU A 319 18.26 -5.17 -11.22
C LEU A 319 19.08 -4.23 -12.14
N ILE A 320 18.47 -3.22 -12.76
CA ILE A 320 19.23 -2.18 -13.48
C ILE A 320 20.09 -1.39 -12.50
N LEU A 321 19.53 -1.01 -11.34
CA LEU A 321 20.24 -0.30 -10.28
C LEU A 321 21.34 -1.16 -9.65
N GLU A 322 21.12 -2.48 -9.54
CA GLU A 322 22.14 -3.46 -9.17
C GLU A 322 23.29 -3.48 -10.17
N ASP A 323 22.98 -3.55 -11.48
CA ASP A 323 23.98 -3.55 -12.52
C ASP A 323 24.80 -2.26 -12.54
N PHE A 324 24.20 -1.11 -12.22
CA PHE A 324 24.95 0.12 -11.99
C PHE A 324 25.95 -0.04 -10.84
N GLU A 325 25.53 -0.55 -9.68
CA GLU A 325 26.41 -0.79 -8.53
C GLU A 325 27.53 -1.79 -8.86
N LYS A 326 27.25 -2.84 -9.63
CA LYS A 326 28.21 -3.90 -9.95
C LYS A 326 29.18 -3.53 -11.08
N LYS A 327 28.70 -2.89 -12.14
CA LYS A 327 29.45 -2.66 -13.38
C LYS A 327 30.13 -1.29 -13.40
N ILE A 328 29.55 -0.25 -12.80
CA ILE A 328 30.11 1.10 -12.79
C ILE A 328 30.95 1.33 -11.54
N LYS A 329 32.27 1.47 -11.70
CA LYS A 329 33.23 1.62 -10.58
C LYS A 329 32.88 2.76 -9.61
N ASP A 330 32.47 3.91 -10.15
CA ASP A 330 32.07 5.07 -9.34
C ASP A 330 30.87 4.77 -8.45
N HIS A 331 29.88 4.02 -8.97
CA HIS A 331 28.69 3.63 -8.21
C HIS A 331 29.06 2.63 -7.11
N LYS A 332 29.81 1.57 -7.46
CA LYS A 332 30.31 0.57 -6.50
C LYS A 332 31.00 1.24 -5.30
N TYR A 333 31.95 2.12 -5.59
CA TYR A 333 32.74 2.82 -4.59
C TYR A 333 31.91 3.75 -3.71
N THR A 334 31.02 4.53 -4.34
CA THR A 334 30.21 5.54 -3.65
C THR A 334 29.18 4.89 -2.74
N ILE A 335 28.50 3.84 -3.22
CA ILE A 335 27.53 3.09 -2.41
C ILE A 335 28.23 2.42 -1.23
N ALA A 336 29.39 1.80 -1.43
CA ALA A 336 30.16 1.19 -0.34
C ALA A 336 30.55 2.21 0.73
N LYS A 337 30.96 3.42 0.34
CA LYS A 337 31.25 4.52 1.28
C LYS A 337 30.00 5.02 2.00
N GLY A 338 28.88 5.18 1.28
CA GLY A 338 27.60 5.56 1.88
C GLY A 338 27.13 4.55 2.93
N LYS A 339 27.19 3.25 2.60
CA LYS A 339 26.93 2.14 3.54
C LYS A 339 27.84 2.22 4.78
N LYS A 340 29.14 2.52 4.61
CA LYS A 340 30.06 2.69 5.75
C LYS A 340 29.67 3.85 6.68
N ILE A 341 29.24 4.99 6.13
CA ILE A 341 28.78 6.14 6.94
C ILE A 341 27.55 5.77 7.76
N THR A 342 26.53 5.21 7.11
CA THR A 342 25.27 4.87 7.79
C THR A 342 25.49 3.79 8.85
N THR A 343 26.21 2.71 8.53
CA THR A 343 26.55 1.65 9.50
C THR A 343 27.36 2.21 10.66
N PHE A 344 28.32 3.11 10.42
CA PHE A 344 29.13 3.70 11.50
C PHE A 344 28.29 4.49 12.51
N ILE A 345 27.32 5.27 12.02
CA ILE A 345 26.43 6.09 12.86
C ILE A 345 25.43 5.20 13.61
N TYR A 346 24.72 4.32 12.90
CA TYR A 346 23.63 3.53 13.49
C TYR A 346 24.10 2.42 14.44
N SER A 347 25.34 1.93 14.29
CA SER A 347 25.93 0.98 15.25
C SER A 347 26.28 1.61 16.61
N ARG A 348 26.16 2.94 16.76
CA ARG A 348 26.63 3.68 17.95
C ARG A 348 25.55 4.63 18.46
N ALA A 349 24.93 4.28 19.58
CA ALA A 349 23.84 5.06 20.19
C ALA A 349 24.17 6.56 20.36
N MET A 350 25.40 6.90 20.78
CA MET A 350 25.78 8.32 20.92
C MET A 350 25.84 9.06 19.57
N LEU A 351 26.34 8.42 18.50
CA LEU A 351 26.39 9.05 17.17
C LEU A 351 24.99 9.17 16.56
N LEU A 352 24.11 8.21 16.82
CA LEU A 352 22.71 8.27 16.42
C LEU A 352 21.98 9.45 17.12
N ASN A 353 22.24 9.67 18.41
CA ASN A 353 21.69 10.82 19.13
C ASN A 353 22.22 12.13 18.55
N TRP A 354 23.53 12.24 18.29
CA TRP A 354 24.07 13.43 17.64
C TRP A 354 23.46 13.65 16.27
N LEU A 355 23.36 12.62 15.44
CA LEU A 355 22.68 12.73 14.15
C LEU A 355 21.29 13.36 14.34
N ARG A 356 20.47 12.84 15.26
CA ARG A 356 19.14 13.38 15.56
C ARG A 356 19.18 14.85 16.02
N ASP A 357 20.15 15.25 16.82
CA ASP A 357 20.32 16.63 17.25
C ASP A 357 20.62 17.55 16.05
N PHE A 358 21.53 17.13 15.16
CA PHE A 358 21.94 17.91 13.98
C PHE A 358 20.87 17.91 12.87
N THR A 359 20.07 16.85 12.73
CA THR A 359 19.04 16.72 11.70
C THR A 359 17.63 17.12 12.17
N LYS A 360 17.48 17.59 13.42
CA LYS A 360 16.20 17.93 14.07
C LYS A 360 15.23 16.74 14.13
N GLY A 361 15.76 15.58 14.51
CA GLY A 361 15.00 14.34 14.67
C GLY A 361 14.75 13.57 13.38
N ARG A 362 15.21 14.06 12.22
CA ARG A 362 15.10 13.32 10.94
C ARG A 362 16.11 12.18 10.88
N GLU A 363 15.70 11.01 10.40
CA GLU A 363 16.55 9.82 10.30
C GLU A 363 17.12 9.63 8.89
N LEU A 364 18.26 8.92 8.79
CA LEU A 364 18.79 8.50 7.49
C LEU A 364 18.05 7.26 6.99
N ILE A 365 17.88 7.19 5.67
CA ILE A 365 17.39 5.97 5.02
C ILE A 365 18.49 4.91 5.05
N ARG A 366 18.17 3.72 5.56
CA ARG A 366 19.09 2.58 5.59
C ARG A 366 18.94 1.72 4.32
N PRO A 367 20.04 1.27 3.72
CA PRO A 367 19.97 0.31 2.62
C PRO A 367 19.33 -1.00 3.11
N ALA A 368 18.33 -1.48 2.38
CA ALA A 368 17.76 -2.81 2.54
C ALA A 368 18.63 -3.82 1.80
N ALA A 369 18.90 -4.97 2.41
CA ALA A 369 19.75 -6.01 1.82
C ALA A 369 19.20 -6.58 0.50
N THR A 370 17.89 -6.50 0.29
CA THR A 370 17.18 -7.15 -0.82
C THR A 370 16.63 -6.19 -1.88
N ARG A 371 16.90 -4.87 -1.80
CA ARG A 371 16.40 -3.87 -2.75
C ARG A 371 17.45 -2.81 -3.09
N PHE A 372 18.04 -2.87 -4.28
CA PHE A 372 19.14 -1.98 -4.70
C PHE A 372 18.75 -0.51 -4.79
N ALA A 373 17.49 -0.22 -5.11
CA ALA A 373 16.92 1.13 -5.09
C ALA A 373 17.14 1.83 -3.73
N THR A 374 17.10 1.09 -2.62
CA THR A 374 17.33 1.66 -1.29
C THR A 374 18.75 2.19 -1.10
N SER A 375 19.76 1.59 -1.76
CA SER A 375 21.13 2.11 -1.71
C SER A 375 21.22 3.51 -2.33
N TYR A 376 20.51 3.76 -3.42
CA TYR A 376 20.46 5.09 -4.05
C TYR A 376 19.58 6.08 -3.27
N LEU A 377 18.49 5.62 -2.65
CA LEU A 377 17.71 6.44 -1.72
C LEU A 377 18.55 6.84 -0.50
N THR A 378 19.38 5.94 0.04
CA THR A 378 20.36 6.27 1.09
C THR A 378 21.35 7.32 0.62
N LEU A 379 21.90 7.21 -0.61
CA LEU A 379 22.79 8.24 -1.14
C LEU A 379 22.08 9.59 -1.30
N SER A 380 20.82 9.59 -1.73
CA SER A 380 20.00 10.80 -1.84
C SER A 380 19.80 11.46 -0.47
N CYS A 381 19.47 10.65 0.54
CA CYS A 381 19.30 11.09 1.92
C CYS A 381 20.61 11.63 2.52
N LEU A 382 21.75 10.95 2.30
CA LEU A 382 23.06 11.44 2.70
C LEU A 382 23.40 12.79 2.04
N ASN A 383 23.06 12.96 0.76
CA ASN A 383 23.30 14.20 0.04
C ASN A 383 22.43 15.36 0.55
N GLU A 384 21.18 15.08 0.92
CA GLU A 384 20.29 16.05 1.57
C GLU A 384 20.87 16.51 2.91
N PHE A 385 21.31 15.57 3.75
CA PHE A 385 21.91 15.84 5.06
C PHE A 385 23.40 16.16 5.02
N LYS A 386 23.96 16.50 3.86
CA LYS A 386 25.40 16.75 3.71
C LYS A 386 25.88 17.82 4.68
N GLY A 387 25.15 18.94 4.79
CA GLY A 387 25.54 20.06 5.65
C GLY A 387 25.53 19.69 7.13
N GLU A 388 24.47 19.01 7.56
CA GLU A 388 24.26 18.53 8.92
C GLU A 388 25.31 17.47 9.31
N LEU A 389 25.62 16.54 8.41
CA LEU A 389 26.67 15.54 8.63
C LEU A 389 28.05 16.20 8.74
N MET A 390 28.38 17.15 7.87
CA MET A 390 29.64 17.89 7.98
C MET A 390 29.73 18.70 9.27
N ALA A 391 28.63 19.31 9.72
CA ALA A 391 28.57 20.02 10.99
C ALA A 391 28.77 19.08 12.18
N MET A 392 28.10 17.92 12.18
CA MET A 392 28.22 16.88 13.21
C MET A 392 29.67 16.41 13.34
N PHE A 393 30.32 16.07 12.22
CA PHE A 393 31.72 15.59 12.21
C PHE A 393 32.75 16.71 12.39
N SER A 394 32.36 17.98 12.37
CA SER A 394 33.22 19.12 12.71
C SER A 394 32.97 19.66 14.13
N SER A 395 31.99 19.11 14.84
CA SER A 395 31.56 19.60 16.15
C SER A 395 32.60 19.37 17.25
N GLU A 396 32.50 20.18 18.31
CA GLU A 396 33.32 19.97 19.52
C GLU A 396 33.05 18.57 20.11
N GLN A 397 31.79 18.13 20.08
CA GLN A 397 31.36 16.84 20.58
C GLN A 397 32.06 15.69 19.85
N TRP A 398 32.17 15.76 18.51
CA TRP A 398 32.96 14.82 17.73
C TRP A 398 34.44 14.88 18.09
N ARG A 399 35.04 16.08 18.11
CA ARG A 399 36.48 16.28 18.34
C ARG A 399 36.95 15.76 19.71
N CYS A 400 36.13 15.97 20.73
CA CYS A 400 36.39 15.48 22.09
C CYS A 400 36.05 13.99 22.28
N SER A 401 35.40 13.35 21.30
CA SER A 401 34.94 11.97 21.42
C SER A 401 36.07 10.94 21.31
N LYS A 402 35.84 9.76 21.88
CA LYS A 402 36.70 8.58 21.64
C LYS A 402 36.65 8.12 20.17
N PHE A 403 35.55 8.39 19.46
CA PHE A 403 35.35 7.94 18.08
C PHE A 403 36.26 8.65 17.09
N ALA A 404 36.51 9.95 17.27
CA ALA A 404 37.43 10.71 16.43
C ALA A 404 38.87 10.18 16.47
N LYS A 405 39.25 9.45 17.53
CA LYS A 405 40.59 8.88 17.71
C LYS A 405 40.74 7.50 17.05
N THR A 406 39.65 6.78 16.76
CA THR A 406 39.73 5.43 16.20
C THR A 406 40.12 5.45 14.72
N LYS A 407 40.75 4.37 14.22
CA LYS A 407 41.11 4.23 12.80
C LYS A 407 39.88 4.34 11.90
N GLU A 408 38.78 3.70 12.32
CA GLU A 408 37.50 3.74 11.62
C GLU A 408 36.88 5.14 11.61
N GLY A 409 36.84 5.83 12.76
CA GLY A 409 36.27 7.18 12.86
C GLY A 409 37.05 8.21 12.05
N LYS A 410 38.39 8.11 12.00
CA LYS A 410 39.23 8.94 11.12
C LYS A 410 38.93 8.70 9.63
N ARG A 411 38.71 7.45 9.22
CA ARG A 411 38.32 7.11 7.84
C ARG A 411 36.96 7.68 7.48
N ILE A 412 35.95 7.52 8.35
CA ILE A 412 34.60 8.06 8.10
C ILE A 412 34.62 9.59 8.06
N HIS A 413 35.33 10.24 8.99
CA HIS A 413 35.52 11.69 8.96
C HIS A 413 36.16 12.14 7.65
N ALA A 414 37.20 11.45 7.16
CA ALA A 414 37.82 11.76 5.88
C ALA A 414 36.84 11.63 4.71
N ILE A 415 35.96 10.61 4.71
CA ILE A 415 34.92 10.46 3.68
C ILE A 415 33.89 11.61 3.75
N VAL A 416 33.40 11.94 4.94
CA VAL A 416 32.38 12.99 5.13
C VAL A 416 32.93 14.38 4.79
N MET A 417 34.22 14.63 5.02
CA MET A 417 34.86 15.91 4.67
C MET A 417 35.32 16.00 3.21
N ASP A 418 35.26 14.91 2.44
CA ASP A 418 35.71 14.85 1.06
C ASP A 418 34.69 15.45 0.08
N ASN A 419 34.71 16.78 -0.02
CA ASN A 419 33.85 17.55 -0.92
C ASN A 419 34.10 17.28 -2.41
N ASN A 420 35.35 17.03 -2.80
CA ASN A 420 35.76 16.92 -4.21
C ASN A 420 35.78 15.48 -4.72
N GLY A 421 35.82 14.49 -3.84
CA GLY A 421 35.71 13.08 -4.17
C GLY A 421 34.32 12.55 -3.86
N PHE A 422 34.09 12.07 -2.63
CA PHE A 422 32.87 11.37 -2.22
C PHE A 422 31.59 12.13 -2.60
N TRP A 423 31.41 13.37 -2.15
CA TRP A 423 30.16 14.10 -2.42
C TRP A 423 29.94 14.40 -3.90
N ARG A 424 31.00 14.65 -4.67
CA ARG A 424 30.93 14.81 -6.12
C ARG A 424 30.46 13.53 -6.80
N LEU A 425 30.95 12.37 -6.35
CA LEU A 425 30.54 11.07 -6.87
C LEU A 425 29.10 10.71 -6.44
N VAL A 426 28.66 11.10 -5.24
CA VAL A 426 27.26 10.95 -4.81
C VAL A 426 26.32 11.65 -5.79
N VAL A 427 26.59 12.92 -6.12
CA VAL A 427 25.79 13.67 -7.11
C VAL A 427 25.84 12.99 -8.48
N LYS A 428 27.01 12.47 -8.90
CA LYS A 428 27.15 11.74 -10.16
C LYS A 428 26.27 10.47 -10.20
N CYS A 429 26.26 9.68 -9.13
CA CYS A 429 25.44 8.47 -9.03
C CYS A 429 23.94 8.81 -9.08
N LEU A 430 23.53 9.85 -8.34
CA LEU A 430 22.13 10.30 -8.27
C LEU A 430 21.61 10.83 -9.62
N LYS A 431 22.45 11.52 -10.38
CA LYS A 431 22.13 11.97 -11.75
C LYS A 431 21.73 10.82 -12.69
N ALA A 432 22.28 9.62 -12.48
CA ALA A 432 21.94 8.42 -13.24
C ALA A 432 20.74 7.67 -12.66
N ALA A 433 20.67 7.54 -11.32
CA ALA A 433 19.68 6.68 -10.67
C ALA A 433 18.31 7.35 -10.46
N ILE A 434 18.23 8.66 -10.18
CA ILE A 434 16.97 9.36 -9.88
C ILE A 434 15.91 9.18 -10.98
N PRO A 435 16.25 9.31 -12.28
CA PRO A 435 15.27 9.10 -13.34
C PRO A 435 14.64 7.70 -13.30
N LEU A 436 15.42 6.65 -13.04
CA LEU A 436 14.92 5.28 -12.89
C LEU A 436 14.11 5.08 -11.60
N LEU A 437 14.49 5.75 -10.50
CA LEU A 437 13.70 5.71 -9.26
C LEU A 437 12.30 6.34 -9.45
N LYS A 438 12.16 7.33 -10.34
CA LYS A 438 10.84 7.87 -10.72
C LYS A 438 10.00 6.82 -11.46
N VAL A 439 10.60 6.08 -12.40
CA VAL A 439 9.90 4.99 -13.10
C VAL A 439 9.53 3.86 -12.13
N LEU A 440 10.42 3.51 -11.20
CA LEU A 440 10.14 2.52 -10.16
C LEU A 440 8.92 2.90 -9.32
N ARG A 441 8.85 4.17 -8.89
CA ARG A 441 7.68 4.71 -8.17
C ARG A 441 6.39 4.65 -8.99
N LEU A 442 6.46 4.89 -10.31
CA LEU A 442 5.29 4.76 -11.18
C LEU A 442 4.78 3.31 -11.18
N VAL A 443 5.66 2.33 -11.40
CA VAL A 443 5.25 0.92 -11.52
C VAL A 443 4.82 0.30 -10.19
N ASP A 444 5.24 0.87 -9.06
CA ASP A 444 4.81 0.48 -7.72
C ASP A 444 3.56 1.21 -7.21
N SER A 445 3.06 2.18 -7.96
CA SER A 445 1.84 2.91 -7.60
C SER A 445 0.57 2.03 -7.70
N ASP A 446 -0.50 2.48 -7.05
CA ASP A 446 -1.82 1.82 -7.17
C ASP A 446 -2.54 2.18 -8.50
N THR A 447 -1.95 3.03 -9.35
CA THR A 447 -2.48 3.38 -10.68
C THR A 447 -1.92 2.49 -11.77
N PRO A 448 -2.72 2.01 -12.75
CA PRO A 448 -2.23 1.15 -13.83
C PRO A 448 -1.10 1.80 -14.67
N PRO A 449 0.15 1.29 -14.60
CA PRO A 449 1.30 1.91 -15.26
C PRO A 449 1.50 1.42 -16.71
N MET A 450 0.74 0.43 -17.18
CA MET A 450 0.93 -0.21 -18.50
C MET A 450 0.91 0.78 -19.67
N GLY A 451 0.10 1.83 -19.59
CA GLY A 451 0.02 2.88 -20.61
C GLY A 451 1.18 3.89 -20.60
N PHE A 452 2.03 3.88 -19.56
CA PHE A 452 3.01 4.94 -19.32
C PHE A 452 4.46 4.43 -19.29
N ILE A 453 4.68 3.20 -18.82
CA ILE A 453 6.02 2.65 -18.55
C ILE A 453 7.00 2.80 -19.72
N TYR A 454 6.56 2.57 -20.96
CA TYR A 454 7.41 2.72 -22.14
C TYR A 454 7.92 4.17 -22.29
N GLN A 455 7.00 5.15 -22.22
CA GLN A 455 7.35 6.56 -22.35
C GLN A 455 8.23 7.03 -21.20
N GLU A 456 7.94 6.59 -19.98
CA GLU A 456 8.71 6.98 -18.81
C GLU A 456 10.13 6.41 -18.82
N MET A 457 10.33 5.24 -19.42
CA MET A 457 11.68 4.71 -19.65
C MET A 457 12.47 5.53 -20.67
N GLU A 458 11.85 5.93 -21.78
CA GLU A 458 12.48 6.84 -22.75
C GLU A 458 12.81 8.20 -22.13
N LYS A 459 11.85 8.79 -21.39
CA LYS A 459 12.08 10.03 -20.64
C LYS A 459 13.19 9.88 -19.60
N ALA A 460 13.29 8.73 -18.93
CA ALA A 460 14.37 8.48 -17.99
C ALA A 460 15.74 8.48 -18.69
N LYS A 461 15.86 7.84 -19.86
CA LYS A 461 17.09 7.89 -20.67
C LYS A 461 17.43 9.30 -21.12
N GLU A 462 16.45 10.08 -21.60
CA GLU A 462 16.64 11.49 -21.96
C GLU A 462 17.06 12.35 -20.76
N GLU A 463 16.44 12.17 -19.60
CA GLU A 463 16.78 12.91 -18.38
C GLU A 463 18.22 12.58 -17.94
N ILE A 464 18.62 11.32 -17.99
CA ILE A 464 20.02 10.89 -17.75
C ILE A 464 20.96 11.62 -18.71
N GLN A 465 20.69 11.60 -20.02
CA GLN A 465 21.52 12.27 -21.02
C GLN A 465 21.66 13.77 -20.72
N LYS A 466 20.56 14.45 -20.38
CA LYS A 466 20.55 15.87 -19.99
C LYS A 466 21.36 16.11 -18.71
N ASN A 467 21.24 15.25 -17.70
CA ASN A 467 21.97 15.34 -16.43
C ASN A 467 23.50 15.28 -16.60
N PHE A 468 23.95 14.61 -17.66
CA PHE A 468 25.35 14.50 -18.07
C PHE A 468 25.74 15.47 -19.20
N ASN A 469 25.00 16.58 -19.35
CA ASN A 469 25.27 17.65 -20.31
C ASN A 469 25.37 17.17 -21.76
N ASN A 470 24.63 16.12 -22.12
CA ASN A 470 24.67 15.48 -23.44
C ASN A 470 26.05 14.91 -23.84
N VAL A 471 26.97 14.71 -22.88
CA VAL A 471 28.29 14.13 -23.15
C VAL A 471 28.17 12.61 -23.24
N GLN A 472 28.17 12.07 -24.46
CA GLN A 472 27.93 10.63 -24.72
C GLN A 472 28.80 9.69 -23.89
N LYS A 473 30.10 9.99 -23.76
CA LYS A 473 31.04 9.17 -22.96
C LYS A 473 30.65 9.04 -21.49
N SER A 474 29.84 9.97 -20.96
CA SER A 474 29.45 10.03 -19.55
C SER A 474 28.18 9.23 -19.23
N TYR A 475 27.30 8.98 -20.20
CA TYR A 475 26.05 8.25 -20.00
C TYR A 475 25.88 7.00 -20.86
N LYS A 476 26.77 6.76 -21.83
CA LYS A 476 26.67 5.59 -22.73
C LYS A 476 26.65 4.27 -21.97
N GLU A 477 27.60 4.07 -21.05
CA GLU A 477 27.64 2.84 -20.23
C GLU A 477 26.36 2.65 -19.39
N ILE A 478 25.75 3.75 -18.93
CA ILE A 478 24.48 3.74 -18.20
C ILE A 478 23.34 3.30 -19.12
N TRP A 479 23.28 3.85 -20.34
CA TRP A 479 22.29 3.46 -21.35
C TRP A 479 22.46 2.01 -21.79
N ASP A 480 23.68 1.55 -22.03
CA ASP A 480 23.96 0.17 -22.43
C ASP A 480 23.40 -0.82 -21.37
N ILE A 481 23.58 -0.52 -20.07
CA ILE A 481 23.01 -1.33 -18.99
C ILE A 481 21.47 -1.30 -18.96
N ILE A 482 20.87 -0.11 -19.16
CA ILE A 482 19.41 0.04 -19.22
C ILE A 482 18.85 -0.78 -20.40
N ASP A 483 19.45 -0.63 -21.58
CA ASP A 483 18.99 -1.24 -22.82
C ASP A 483 19.13 -2.76 -22.79
N ASP A 484 20.24 -3.28 -22.26
CA ASP A 484 20.45 -4.71 -22.04
C ASP A 484 19.31 -5.33 -21.21
N ARG A 485 18.94 -4.69 -20.08
CA ARG A 485 17.87 -5.18 -19.20
C ARG A 485 16.49 -4.95 -19.79
N TRP A 486 16.29 -3.82 -20.48
CA TRP A 486 15.05 -3.50 -21.16
C TRP A 486 14.72 -4.55 -22.21
N GLU A 487 15.63 -4.82 -23.15
CA GLU A 487 15.39 -5.76 -24.25
C GLU A 487 15.28 -7.21 -23.78
N MET A 488 16.14 -7.63 -22.86
CA MET A 488 16.15 -9.03 -22.42
C MET A 488 15.00 -9.38 -21.46
N GLN A 489 14.58 -8.44 -20.62
CA GLN A 489 13.71 -8.73 -19.48
C GLN A 489 12.43 -7.90 -19.51
N LEU A 490 12.51 -6.57 -19.53
CA LEU A 490 11.35 -5.73 -19.24
C LEU A 490 10.42 -5.50 -20.44
N HIS A 491 10.97 -5.25 -21.64
CA HIS A 491 10.17 -4.95 -22.82
C HIS A 491 9.33 -6.15 -23.26
N ARG A 492 8.03 -5.93 -23.36
CA ARG A 492 7.03 -6.95 -23.71
C ARG A 492 5.95 -6.32 -24.59
N PRO A 493 5.26 -7.11 -25.43
CA PRO A 493 4.21 -6.61 -26.32
C PRO A 493 3.14 -5.76 -25.62
N LEU A 494 2.78 -6.10 -24.37
CA LEU A 494 1.81 -5.35 -23.58
C LEU A 494 2.26 -3.91 -23.28
N HIS A 495 3.55 -3.68 -23.03
CA HIS A 495 4.10 -2.33 -22.79
C HIS A 495 4.04 -1.48 -24.06
N ALA A 496 4.36 -2.06 -25.22
CA ALA A 496 4.24 -1.41 -26.52
C ALA A 496 2.78 -1.10 -26.88
N ALA A 497 1.87 -2.06 -26.68
CA ALA A 497 0.45 -1.86 -26.92
C ALA A 497 -0.14 -0.79 -25.99
N GLY A 498 0.23 -0.81 -24.71
CA GLY A 498 -0.17 0.20 -23.73
C GLY A 498 0.27 1.61 -24.13
N TYR A 499 1.52 1.76 -24.57
CA TYR A 499 2.05 3.02 -25.11
C TYR A 499 1.25 3.51 -26.32
N TYR A 500 1.00 2.64 -27.30
CA TYR A 500 0.25 3.01 -28.51
C TYR A 500 -1.19 3.43 -28.22
N LEU A 501 -1.85 2.77 -27.26
CA LEU A 501 -3.26 2.97 -26.94
C LEU A 501 -3.49 4.11 -25.92
N ASN A 502 -2.44 4.69 -25.35
CA ASN A 502 -2.58 5.79 -24.41
C ASN A 502 -2.95 7.08 -25.17
N PRO A 503 -4.11 7.70 -24.93
CA PRO A 503 -4.56 8.86 -25.70
C PRO A 503 -3.70 10.13 -25.48
N SER A 504 -3.14 10.37 -24.29
CA SER A 504 -2.26 11.53 -24.10
C SER A 504 -0.98 11.41 -24.94
N ILE A 505 -0.46 10.19 -25.04
CA ILE A 505 0.74 9.88 -25.80
C ILE A 505 0.45 9.81 -27.30
N HIS A 506 -0.57 9.07 -27.71
CA HIS A 506 -0.88 8.79 -29.12
C HIS A 506 -1.18 10.06 -29.92
N TYR A 507 -1.83 11.05 -29.30
CA TYR A 507 -2.16 12.31 -29.96
C TYR A 507 -1.15 13.42 -29.67
N ASP A 508 -0.04 13.11 -29.00
CA ASP A 508 1.06 14.07 -28.85
C ASP A 508 1.70 14.33 -30.22
N PRO A 509 2.06 15.58 -30.57
CA PRO A 509 2.68 15.88 -31.86
C PRO A 509 4.02 15.18 -32.12
N SER A 510 4.72 14.73 -31.06
CA SER A 510 5.97 13.98 -31.14
C SER A 510 5.78 12.47 -31.28
N PHE A 511 4.53 11.98 -31.27
CA PHE A 511 4.23 10.56 -31.36
C PHE A 511 4.57 10.01 -32.75
N ASP A 512 5.64 9.21 -32.81
CA ASP A 512 5.99 8.42 -33.98
C ASP A 512 6.12 6.94 -33.60
N PRO A 513 5.08 6.12 -33.83
CA PRO A 513 5.14 4.70 -33.50
C PRO A 513 6.00 3.97 -34.53
N GLY A 514 7.25 3.68 -34.12
CA GLY A 514 8.17 2.78 -34.83
C GLY A 514 7.59 1.38 -35.08
N SER A 515 8.30 0.57 -35.88
CA SER A 515 7.87 -0.80 -36.23
C SER A 515 7.61 -1.68 -35.01
N ASP A 516 8.44 -1.53 -33.99
CA ASP A 516 8.45 -2.43 -32.83
C ASP A 516 7.22 -2.19 -31.94
N ILE A 517 6.78 -0.93 -31.83
CA ILE A 517 5.53 -0.58 -31.13
C ILE A 517 4.32 -1.21 -31.82
N LYS A 518 4.24 -1.09 -33.15
CA LYS A 518 3.14 -1.68 -33.93
C LYS A 518 3.18 -3.20 -33.86
N LEU A 519 4.35 -3.81 -33.94
CA LEU A 519 4.51 -5.25 -33.79
C LEU A 519 4.02 -5.73 -32.43
N GLY A 520 4.35 -5.00 -31.36
CA GLY A 520 3.84 -5.27 -30.01
C GLY A 520 2.31 -5.20 -29.93
N LEU A 521 1.71 -4.14 -30.47
CA LEU A 521 0.24 -3.98 -30.56
C LEU A 521 -0.43 -5.16 -31.27
N TYR A 522 0.05 -5.52 -32.47
CA TYR A 522 -0.54 -6.61 -33.25
C TYR A 522 -0.29 -7.99 -32.63
N THR A 523 0.84 -8.17 -31.91
CA THR A 523 1.09 -9.39 -31.12
C THR A 523 0.08 -9.52 -29.98
N CYS A 524 -0.22 -8.44 -29.27
CA CYS A 524 -1.30 -8.42 -28.26
C CYS A 524 -2.66 -8.72 -28.89
N LEU A 525 -2.96 -8.13 -30.04
CA LEU A 525 -4.22 -8.36 -30.75
C LEU A 525 -4.37 -9.83 -31.16
N GLN A 526 -3.33 -10.44 -31.74
CA GLN A 526 -3.36 -11.85 -32.14
C GLN A 526 -3.53 -12.79 -30.95
N ARG A 527 -2.92 -12.47 -29.81
CA ARG A 527 -2.93 -13.33 -28.63
C ARG A 527 -4.21 -13.20 -27.81
N MET A 528 -4.68 -11.98 -27.58
CA MET A 528 -5.84 -11.71 -26.71
C MET A 528 -7.19 -11.82 -27.43
N VAL A 529 -7.22 -11.79 -28.76
CA VAL A 529 -8.45 -11.83 -29.56
C VAL A 529 -8.39 -13.03 -30.52
N PRO A 530 -8.89 -14.21 -30.10
CA PRO A 530 -8.85 -15.42 -30.93
C PRO A 530 -9.58 -15.24 -32.27
N GLU A 531 -10.76 -14.61 -32.21
CA GLU A 531 -11.65 -14.43 -33.36
C GLU A 531 -11.05 -13.51 -34.42
N VAL A 532 -10.90 -14.03 -35.64
CA VAL A 532 -10.35 -13.27 -36.79
C VAL A 532 -11.27 -12.13 -37.19
N SER A 533 -12.59 -12.33 -37.10
CA SER A 533 -13.60 -11.32 -37.41
C SER A 533 -13.46 -10.09 -36.52
N ASP A 534 -13.31 -10.29 -35.20
CA ASP A 534 -13.15 -9.21 -34.24
C ASP A 534 -11.79 -8.51 -34.40
N ARG A 535 -10.72 -9.24 -34.72
CA ARG A 535 -9.42 -8.63 -35.06
C ARG A 535 -9.52 -7.66 -36.25
N LYS A 536 -10.25 -8.04 -37.31
CA LYS A 536 -10.51 -7.15 -38.46
C LYS A 536 -11.28 -5.90 -38.07
N LYS A 537 -12.28 -6.02 -37.20
CA LYS A 537 -13.02 -4.85 -36.69
C LYS A 537 -12.13 -3.93 -35.88
N ILE A 538 -11.30 -4.49 -34.99
CA ILE A 538 -10.35 -3.72 -34.17
C ILE A 538 -9.38 -2.95 -35.08
N ASP A 539 -8.86 -3.57 -36.12
CA ASP A 539 -7.97 -2.92 -37.10
C ASP A 539 -8.65 -1.72 -37.80
N MET A 540 -9.90 -1.88 -38.25
CA MET A 540 -10.68 -0.77 -38.80
C MET A 540 -10.95 0.35 -37.78
N GLN A 541 -11.17 -0.02 -36.51
CA GLN A 541 -11.42 0.92 -35.42
C GLN A 541 -10.14 1.66 -35.00
N LEU A 542 -8.97 1.04 -35.12
CA LEU A 542 -7.68 1.68 -34.86
C LEU A 542 -7.46 2.87 -35.80
N GLU A 543 -7.90 2.78 -37.05
CA GLU A 543 -7.84 3.92 -37.99
C GLU A 543 -8.75 5.08 -37.57
N LYS A 544 -9.91 4.80 -36.98
CA LYS A 544 -10.77 5.85 -36.42
C LYS A 544 -10.12 6.53 -35.22
N PHE A 545 -9.52 5.75 -34.32
CA PHE A 545 -8.75 6.27 -33.19
C PHE A 545 -7.60 7.14 -33.68
N LYS A 546 -6.74 6.62 -34.56
CA LYS A 546 -5.60 7.37 -35.11
C LYS A 546 -5.98 8.73 -35.72
N GLN A 547 -7.13 8.79 -36.38
CA GLN A 547 -7.61 10.00 -37.05
C GLN A 547 -8.47 10.90 -36.14
N ALA A 548 -8.58 10.58 -34.84
CA ALA A 548 -9.46 11.24 -33.89
C ALA A 548 -10.91 11.40 -34.40
N LYS A 549 -11.44 10.38 -35.08
CA LYS A 549 -12.79 10.42 -35.67
C LYS A 549 -13.87 10.10 -34.63
N GLY A 550 -15.07 10.65 -34.84
CA GLY A 550 -16.22 10.41 -33.97
C GLY A 550 -16.00 10.94 -32.56
N LEU A 551 -16.37 10.15 -31.55
CA LEU A 551 -16.22 10.51 -30.14
C LEU A 551 -14.78 10.82 -29.72
N PHE A 552 -13.76 10.31 -30.40
CA PHE A 552 -12.36 10.58 -30.07
C PHE A 552 -11.90 12.03 -30.35
N GLY A 553 -12.61 12.73 -31.24
CA GLY A 553 -12.28 14.08 -31.69
C GLY A 553 -13.14 15.19 -31.09
N ILE A 554 -14.10 14.85 -30.22
CA ILE A 554 -14.91 15.87 -29.55
C ILE A 554 -14.05 16.65 -28.55
N GLU A 555 -14.38 17.92 -28.33
CA GLU A 555 -13.64 18.81 -27.42
C GLU A 555 -13.47 18.20 -26.02
N ALA A 556 -14.52 17.59 -25.48
CA ALA A 556 -14.48 16.91 -24.18
C ALA A 556 -13.46 15.75 -24.14
N ALA A 557 -13.33 14.98 -25.23
CA ALA A 557 -12.35 13.89 -25.30
C ALA A 557 -10.93 14.43 -25.40
N ILE A 558 -10.72 15.51 -26.15
CA ILE A 558 -9.41 16.18 -26.30
C ILE A 558 -8.94 16.73 -24.94
N LEU A 559 -9.79 17.49 -24.24
CA LEU A 559 -9.48 18.04 -22.92
C LEU A 559 -9.25 16.96 -21.85
N ALA A 560 -9.84 15.77 -22.05
CA ALA A 560 -9.73 14.66 -21.12
C ALA A 560 -8.47 13.81 -21.29
N ARG A 561 -7.68 13.98 -22.36
CA ARG A 561 -6.53 13.09 -22.67
C ARG A 561 -5.49 13.07 -21.57
N ASP A 562 -5.19 14.21 -20.97
CA ASP A 562 -4.17 14.36 -19.91
C ASP A 562 -4.75 14.39 -18.49
N THR A 563 -6.07 14.37 -18.35
CA THR A 563 -6.75 14.53 -17.05
C THR A 563 -7.42 13.25 -16.57
N LYS A 564 -7.81 12.35 -17.48
CA LYS A 564 -8.35 11.02 -17.15
C LYS A 564 -7.27 9.96 -17.22
N GLN A 565 -7.44 8.88 -16.47
CA GLN A 565 -6.64 7.69 -16.68
C GLN A 565 -6.95 7.08 -18.05
N PRO A 566 -5.98 6.48 -18.76
CA PRO A 566 -6.18 5.98 -20.12
C PRO A 566 -7.37 5.03 -20.26
N ALA A 567 -7.51 4.06 -19.35
CA ALA A 567 -8.64 3.12 -19.37
C ALA A 567 -10.01 3.82 -19.17
N GLU A 568 -10.08 4.85 -18.32
CA GLU A 568 -11.30 5.64 -18.09
C GLU A 568 -11.65 6.54 -19.28
N TRP A 569 -10.62 7.05 -19.97
CA TRP A 569 -10.79 7.80 -21.20
C TRP A 569 -11.40 6.91 -22.29
N TRP A 570 -10.85 5.70 -22.47
CA TRP A 570 -11.43 4.70 -23.37
C TRP A 570 -12.86 4.32 -22.96
N ASP A 571 -13.13 4.19 -21.66
CA ASP A 571 -14.47 3.91 -21.17
C ASP A 571 -15.48 5.01 -21.52
N SER A 572 -15.04 6.27 -21.53
CA SER A 572 -15.88 7.43 -21.78
C SER A 572 -16.10 7.74 -23.26
N TYR A 573 -15.11 7.50 -24.11
CA TYR A 573 -15.09 8.01 -25.50
C TYR A 573 -14.90 6.92 -26.56
N GLY A 574 -14.71 5.66 -26.15
CA GLY A 574 -14.54 4.52 -27.06
C GLY A 574 -15.82 3.90 -27.61
N ASP A 575 -17.00 4.45 -27.34
CA ASP A 575 -18.28 3.80 -27.65
C ASP A 575 -18.52 3.58 -29.15
N ASP A 576 -17.94 4.42 -30.01
CA ASP A 576 -18.00 4.26 -31.49
C ASP A 576 -17.16 3.08 -32.00
N CYS A 577 -16.32 2.50 -31.14
CA CYS A 577 -15.35 1.45 -31.44
C CYS A 577 -15.36 0.36 -30.34
N PRO A 578 -16.44 -0.40 -30.18
CA PRO A 578 -16.64 -1.24 -29.00
C PRO A 578 -15.62 -2.37 -28.84
N GLU A 579 -15.17 -3.02 -29.93
CA GLU A 579 -14.16 -4.06 -29.88
C GLU A 579 -12.77 -3.51 -29.49
N LEU A 580 -12.36 -2.39 -30.09
CA LEU A 580 -11.12 -1.70 -29.74
C LEU A 580 -11.18 -1.13 -28.32
N LYS A 581 -12.31 -0.57 -27.90
CA LYS A 581 -12.55 -0.11 -26.53
C LYS A 581 -12.31 -1.24 -25.53
N LYS A 582 -12.92 -2.40 -25.75
CA LYS A 582 -12.74 -3.59 -24.90
C LYS A 582 -11.27 -4.03 -24.86
N PHE A 583 -10.60 -4.07 -26.02
CA PHE A 583 -9.19 -4.42 -26.12
C PHE A 583 -8.28 -3.43 -25.36
N ALA A 584 -8.48 -2.12 -25.56
CA ALA A 584 -7.66 -1.08 -24.96
C ALA A 584 -7.84 -0.98 -23.45
N ILE A 585 -9.07 -1.04 -22.95
CA ILE A 585 -9.35 -1.04 -21.51
C ILE A 585 -8.63 -2.23 -20.85
N ARG A 586 -8.64 -3.42 -21.48
CA ARG A 586 -8.00 -4.61 -20.92
C ARG A 586 -6.49 -4.53 -20.80
N ILE A 587 -5.82 -3.80 -21.68
CA ILE A 587 -4.37 -3.58 -21.61
C ILE A 587 -4.03 -2.43 -20.65
N LEU A 588 -4.74 -1.31 -20.76
CA LEU A 588 -4.45 -0.09 -19.99
C LEU A 588 -4.85 -0.20 -18.51
N SER A 589 -5.56 -1.25 -18.13
CA SER A 589 -5.97 -1.53 -16.75
C SER A 589 -4.96 -2.36 -15.96
N LEU A 590 -3.86 -2.78 -16.58
CA LEU A 590 -2.91 -3.73 -16.00
C LEU A 590 -1.84 -3.05 -15.14
N THR A 591 -1.41 -3.74 -14.08
CA THR A 591 -0.16 -3.45 -13.36
C THR A 591 1.06 -3.87 -14.18
N CYS A 592 2.26 -3.39 -13.86
CA CYS A 592 3.52 -3.96 -14.38
C CYS A 592 4.37 -4.61 -13.28
N SER A 593 3.94 -4.53 -12.01
CA SER A 593 4.73 -4.94 -10.85
C SER A 593 3.98 -5.96 -9.98
N SER A 594 4.73 -6.90 -9.41
CA SER A 594 4.28 -7.80 -8.34
C SER A 594 4.46 -7.19 -6.93
N SER A 595 4.83 -5.91 -6.80
CA SER A 595 5.06 -5.23 -5.51
C SER A 595 3.84 -5.21 -4.57
N GLY A 596 2.63 -5.41 -5.10
CA GLY A 596 1.45 -5.68 -4.29
C GLY A 596 1.59 -6.92 -3.39
N CYS A 597 2.32 -7.93 -3.85
CA CYS A 597 2.68 -9.12 -3.08
C CYS A 597 3.63 -8.78 -1.92
N GLU A 598 4.57 -7.87 -2.16
CA GLU A 598 5.55 -7.45 -1.16
C GLU A 598 4.89 -6.67 -0.01
N ARG A 599 4.01 -5.73 -0.34
CA ARG A 599 3.19 -5.00 0.66
C ARG A 599 2.36 -5.94 1.52
N ASN A 600 1.98 -7.11 1.00
CA ASN A 600 1.25 -8.13 1.74
C ASN A 600 2.14 -8.91 2.75
N TRP A 601 3.47 -8.91 2.62
CA TRP A 601 4.32 -9.55 3.63
C TRP A 601 4.23 -8.89 4.99
N SER A 602 4.05 -7.56 5.05
CA SER A 602 3.75 -6.85 6.30
C SER A 602 2.50 -7.41 7.01
N ALA A 603 1.47 -7.79 6.23
CA ALA A 603 0.28 -8.44 6.75
C ALA A 603 0.59 -9.83 7.32
N PHE A 604 1.44 -10.60 6.63
CA PHE A 604 1.93 -11.88 7.15
C PHE A 604 2.77 -11.71 8.42
N GLU A 605 3.68 -10.74 8.50
CA GLU A 605 4.47 -10.48 9.71
C GLU A 605 3.58 -10.06 10.90
N MET A 606 2.56 -9.23 10.66
CA MET A 606 1.59 -8.82 11.69
C MET A 606 0.78 -10.01 12.23
N VAL A 607 0.36 -10.92 11.34
CA VAL A 607 -0.38 -12.14 11.74
C VAL A 607 0.57 -13.14 12.40
N HIS A 608 1.79 -13.27 11.88
CA HIS A 608 2.84 -14.18 12.32
C HIS A 608 3.85 -13.48 13.26
N SER A 609 3.34 -12.91 14.35
CA SER A 609 4.16 -12.32 15.41
C SER A 609 4.70 -13.38 16.37
N LYS A 610 5.75 -13.04 17.16
CA LYS A 610 6.29 -13.91 18.23
C LYS A 610 5.20 -14.49 19.16
N ARG A 611 4.07 -13.79 19.32
CA ARG A 611 2.92 -14.17 20.14
C ARG A 611 1.89 -15.09 19.44
N ARG A 612 1.89 -15.17 18.10
CA ARG A 612 0.93 -15.95 17.27
C ARG A 612 1.62 -17.03 16.42
N ASN A 613 2.72 -17.58 16.91
CA ASN A 613 3.67 -18.44 16.19
C ASN A 613 3.23 -19.89 15.89
N ARG A 614 2.00 -20.30 16.25
CA ARG A 614 1.50 -21.71 16.16
C ARG A 614 0.19 -21.85 15.36
N LEU A 615 -0.14 -20.90 14.49
CA LEU A 615 -1.32 -21.01 13.65
C LEU A 615 -1.08 -21.99 12.49
N HIS A 616 -2.03 -22.90 12.24
CA HIS A 616 -2.02 -23.72 11.03
C HIS A 616 -2.14 -22.85 9.78
N GLN A 617 -1.52 -23.26 8.66
CA GLN A 617 -1.45 -22.51 7.41
C GLN A 617 -2.81 -21.99 6.94
N LYS A 618 -3.84 -22.85 6.95
CA LYS A 618 -5.20 -22.47 6.54
C LYS A 618 -5.73 -21.27 7.33
N LYS A 619 -5.58 -21.30 8.66
CA LYS A 619 -6.04 -20.22 9.55
C LYS A 619 -5.25 -18.93 9.37
N MET A 620 -3.96 -19.05 9.08
CA MET A 620 -3.12 -17.90 8.73
C MET A 620 -3.61 -17.26 7.42
N ASN A 621 -3.89 -18.07 6.40
CA ASN A 621 -4.45 -17.59 5.14
C ASN A 621 -5.78 -16.88 5.34
N ASP A 622 -6.70 -17.46 6.13
CA ASP A 622 -8.00 -16.85 6.43
C ASP A 622 -7.85 -15.49 7.12
N LEU A 623 -6.94 -15.37 8.09
CA LEU A 623 -6.66 -14.12 8.79
C LEU A 623 -6.05 -13.05 7.87
N VAL A 624 -5.07 -13.43 7.04
CA VAL A 624 -4.47 -12.51 6.06
C VAL A 624 -5.50 -12.10 5.02
N PHE A 625 -6.33 -13.04 4.55
CA PHE A 625 -7.41 -12.77 3.61
C PHE A 625 -8.40 -11.74 4.13
N VAL A 626 -8.94 -11.94 5.33
CA VAL A 626 -9.86 -10.97 5.95
C VAL A 626 -9.16 -9.64 6.20
N MET A 627 -7.96 -9.65 6.80
CA MET A 627 -7.24 -8.42 7.16
C MET A 627 -6.85 -7.58 5.94
N TYR A 628 -6.31 -8.21 4.90
CA TYR A 628 -5.86 -7.53 3.69
C TYR A 628 -7.06 -6.99 2.91
N ASN A 629 -8.06 -7.82 2.65
CA ASN A 629 -9.16 -7.46 1.77
C ASN A 629 -10.14 -6.46 2.42
N LEU A 630 -10.35 -6.49 3.74
CA LEU A 630 -11.16 -5.46 4.43
C LEU A 630 -10.50 -4.08 4.40
N LYS A 631 -9.16 -4.00 4.42
CA LYS A 631 -8.44 -2.71 4.31
C LYS A 631 -8.64 -2.04 2.95
N ILE A 632 -8.85 -2.80 1.88
CA ILE A 632 -9.13 -2.26 0.53
C ILE A 632 -10.41 -1.41 0.56
N LYS A 633 -11.47 -1.91 1.23
CA LYS A 633 -12.75 -1.20 1.38
C LYS A 633 -12.58 0.13 2.13
N GLN A 634 -11.74 0.15 3.17
CA GLN A 634 -11.53 1.35 3.99
C GLN A 634 -10.76 2.44 3.25
N LYS A 635 -9.79 2.09 2.40
CA LYS A 635 -9.05 3.05 1.57
C LYS A 635 -9.96 3.82 0.60
N ARG A 636 -10.98 3.16 0.04
CA ARG A 636 -11.94 3.76 -0.90
C ARG A 636 -12.93 4.74 -0.28
N ALA A 637 -13.17 4.66 1.04
CA ALA A 637 -14.09 5.55 1.74
C ALA A 637 -13.50 6.94 2.04
N LYS A 638 -12.22 7.17 1.73
CA LYS A 638 -11.57 8.50 1.80
C LYS A 638 -11.43 9.06 0.37
N PRO A 639 -11.96 10.27 0.07
CA PRO A 639 -11.63 10.94 -1.18
C PRO A 639 -10.14 11.25 -1.20
N LEU A 640 -9.44 10.94 -2.29
CA LEU A 640 -8.08 11.44 -2.53
C LEU A 640 -8.16 12.96 -2.64
N SER A 641 -7.79 13.68 -1.59
CA SER A 641 -7.63 15.13 -1.65
C SER A 641 -6.31 15.45 -2.34
N THR A 642 -6.42 16.14 -3.49
CA THR A 642 -5.40 16.96 -4.15
C THR A 642 -4.12 16.26 -4.63
N LYS A 643 -3.72 16.55 -5.88
CA LYS A 643 -2.37 16.33 -6.40
C LYS A 643 -1.35 16.85 -5.39
N GLU A 644 -0.79 15.96 -4.58
CA GLU A 644 0.44 16.27 -3.85
C GLU A 644 1.55 16.36 -4.90
N GLU A 645 2.21 17.50 -4.98
CA GLU A 645 3.46 17.61 -5.73
C GLU A 645 4.44 16.55 -5.20
N ILE A 646 4.99 15.79 -6.14
CA ILE A 646 5.81 14.60 -5.90
C ILE A 646 7.18 15.05 -5.37
N GLY A 647 7.26 15.29 -4.06
CA GLY A 647 8.50 15.39 -3.31
C GLY A 647 8.97 14.01 -2.83
N LEU A 648 10.28 13.81 -2.77
CA LEU A 648 10.89 12.66 -2.07
C LEU A 648 10.58 12.66 -0.55
N GLU A 649 9.99 13.73 -0.04
CA GLU A 649 9.69 14.01 1.36
C GLU A 649 8.41 13.33 1.91
N ASN A 650 7.55 12.77 1.05
CA ASN A 650 6.33 12.06 1.48
C ASN A 650 6.53 10.55 1.65
N LEU A 651 7.66 10.13 2.23
CA LEU A 651 7.81 8.78 2.77
C LEU A 651 7.09 8.75 4.12
N SER A 652 5.97 8.03 4.20
CA SER A 652 5.26 7.86 5.47
C SER A 652 6.20 7.22 6.47
N SER A 653 6.24 7.70 7.72
CA SER A 653 6.97 7.06 8.82
C SER A 653 6.52 5.60 9.07
N ASP A 654 5.38 5.19 8.51
CA ASP A 654 4.84 3.83 8.54
C ASP A 654 5.24 2.98 7.32
N ASP A 655 5.92 3.56 6.32
CA ASP A 655 6.52 2.76 5.25
C ASP A 655 7.74 2.04 5.82
N GLU A 656 7.68 0.72 5.74
CA GLU A 656 8.53 -0.33 6.33
C GLU A 656 9.99 -0.30 5.79
N TRP A 657 10.64 0.86 5.74
CA TRP A 657 12.02 1.06 5.30
C TRP A 657 12.99 1.25 6.48
N LEU A 658 12.52 1.07 7.71
CA LEU A 658 13.27 1.34 8.95
C LEU A 658 13.49 0.10 9.83
N ALA A 659 13.70 -1.11 9.29
CA ALA A 659 14.29 -2.18 10.09
C ALA A 659 14.93 -3.29 9.24
N ALA A 660 16.27 -3.30 9.16
CA ALA A 660 17.02 -4.55 9.05
C ALA A 660 17.67 -4.80 10.41
N ASP A 661 17.06 -5.67 11.21
CA ASP A 661 17.75 -6.40 12.28
C ASP A 661 18.40 -7.62 11.63
N SER A 662 19.60 -7.45 11.11
CA SER A 662 20.53 -8.55 10.84
C SER A 662 21.95 -8.00 10.86
N VAL A 663 22.53 -7.95 12.05
CA VAL A 663 23.97 -7.76 12.23
C VAL A 663 24.61 -9.14 12.05
N ASP A 664 24.76 -9.57 10.80
CA ASP A 664 25.70 -10.66 10.50
C ASP A 664 27.03 -10.00 10.15
N SER A 665 27.89 -9.96 11.17
CA SER A 665 29.29 -9.64 11.04
C SER A 665 29.99 -10.81 10.34
N GLU A 666 30.11 -10.73 9.02
CA GLU A 666 31.15 -11.46 8.30
C GLU A 666 32.28 -10.49 7.96
N ASP A 667 33.47 -10.89 8.41
CA ASP A 667 34.72 -10.14 8.44
C ASP A 667 35.35 -10.08 7.04
N ASP A 668 34.95 -9.09 6.23
CA ASP A 668 35.66 -8.77 4.99
C ASP A 668 36.91 -7.92 5.28
N SER A 669 37.92 -8.56 5.85
CA SER A 669 39.28 -8.03 5.90
C SER A 669 40.04 -8.36 4.61
N ALA A 670 39.59 -7.79 3.48
CA ALA A 670 40.42 -7.69 2.28
C ALA A 670 41.31 -6.44 2.38
N ASP A 671 42.53 -6.65 2.86
CA ASP A 671 43.62 -5.66 2.88
C ASP A 671 43.99 -5.30 1.43
N PHE A 672 43.73 -4.06 1.04
CA PHE A 672 44.19 -3.52 -0.24
C PHE A 672 45.52 -2.81 0.00
N ASN A 673 46.63 -3.47 -0.38
CA ASN A 673 47.92 -2.82 -0.51
C ASN A 673 47.88 -1.84 -1.69
N GLU A 674 48.31 -0.60 -1.41
CA GLU A 674 48.68 0.39 -2.42
C GLU A 674 50.00 -0.05 -3.06
N ASP A 675 49.97 -0.47 -4.32
CA ASP A 675 51.19 -0.61 -5.10
C ASP A 675 51.61 0.77 -5.63
N ASN A 676 52.76 1.19 -5.14
CA ASN A 676 53.52 2.37 -5.52
C ASN A 676 54.28 2.06 -6.82
N GLU A 677 54.31 3.02 -7.74
CA GLU A 677 55.09 2.96 -8.97
C GLU A 677 56.59 2.83 -8.68
N GLY A 678 57.26 1.95 -9.43
CA GLY A 678 58.72 1.80 -9.45
C GLY A 678 59.14 0.80 -10.53
N ASP A 679 59.83 1.31 -11.54
CA ASP A 679 60.39 0.60 -12.69
C ASP A 679 61.18 -0.67 -12.31
N ASP A 680 61.08 -1.72 -13.13
CA ASP A 680 62.28 -2.31 -13.74
C ASP A 680 61.95 -3.32 -14.86
N GLU A 681 62.91 -3.37 -15.78
CA GLU A 681 62.85 -3.85 -17.14
C GLU A 681 63.23 -5.35 -17.27
N VAL A 682 62.90 -5.92 -18.44
CA VAL A 682 63.51 -7.07 -19.15
C VAL A 682 63.09 -8.53 -18.82
N SER A 683 62.46 -9.16 -19.84
CA SER A 683 62.73 -10.50 -20.43
C SER A 683 61.48 -11.38 -20.57
N ARG A 684 60.82 -11.39 -21.74
CA ARG A 684 60.94 -12.44 -22.79
C ARG A 684 60.78 -13.89 -22.28
N VAL A 685 59.70 -14.58 -22.66
CA VAL A 685 59.58 -15.52 -23.80
C VAL A 685 58.23 -16.26 -23.72
N ALA A 686 57.51 -16.29 -24.86
CA ALA A 686 56.66 -17.31 -25.50
C ALA A 686 56.17 -18.54 -24.68
N ALA A 687 55.03 -19.18 -24.93
CA ALA A 687 54.19 -19.30 -26.12
C ALA A 687 52.87 -20.02 -25.76
N LYS A 688 51.84 -19.86 -26.63
CA LYS A 688 50.87 -20.88 -27.14
C LYS A 688 50.37 -21.97 -26.16
N GLY A 689 49.08 -22.26 -25.99
CA GLY A 689 47.91 -22.12 -26.86
C GLY A 689 47.10 -23.44 -26.84
N LYS A 690 45.78 -23.31 -27.14
CA LYS A 690 44.74 -24.36 -27.38
C LYS A 690 44.19 -25.08 -26.14
N SER A 691 42.88 -25.10 -25.84
CA SER A 691 41.65 -25.41 -26.60
C SER A 691 41.47 -26.90 -26.96
N VAL A 692 40.29 -27.44 -26.61
CA VAL A 692 39.50 -28.62 -27.07
C VAL A 692 38.95 -29.38 -25.83
N LEU A 693 37.68 -29.19 -25.45
CA LEU A 693 36.43 -29.89 -25.84
C LEU A 693 36.23 -31.31 -25.23
N VAL A 694 35.23 -31.38 -24.33
CA VAL A 694 34.10 -32.33 -24.19
C VAL A 694 34.36 -33.85 -24.15
N HIS A 695 33.98 -34.50 -23.03
CA HIS A 695 32.96 -35.56 -23.04
C HIS A 695 32.45 -35.94 -21.63
N ASP A 696 31.14 -36.19 -21.58
CA ASP A 696 30.37 -36.86 -20.51
C ASP A 696 30.97 -38.23 -20.12
N VAL A 697 30.68 -38.69 -18.89
CA VAL A 697 29.85 -39.87 -18.60
C VAL A 697 29.79 -40.10 -17.08
N SER A 698 28.59 -40.52 -16.69
CA SER A 698 27.98 -40.91 -15.43
C SER A 698 28.75 -41.74 -14.38
N ASP A 699 28.22 -41.58 -13.16
CA ASP A 699 27.87 -42.62 -12.16
C ASP A 699 28.84 -43.09 -11.07
N GLU A 700 28.20 -43.19 -9.90
CA GLU A 700 28.39 -44.12 -8.78
C GLU A 700 29.31 -43.77 -7.60
N PHE A 701 28.65 -43.80 -6.43
CA PHE A 701 29.15 -43.77 -5.07
C PHE A 701 30.14 -44.90 -4.79
N PRO A 702 30.95 -44.75 -3.71
CA PRO A 702 30.92 -45.81 -2.72
C PRO A 702 30.86 -45.30 -1.28
N GLU A 703 30.04 -45.99 -0.49
CA GLU A 703 30.19 -46.15 0.96
C GLU A 703 31.48 -46.94 1.25
N ASN A 704 32.16 -46.61 2.35
CA ASN A 704 32.68 -47.62 3.28
C ASN A 704 32.93 -47.01 4.66
N ASP A 705 32.58 -47.84 5.63
CA ASP A 705 32.51 -47.72 7.08
C ASP A 705 33.85 -48.10 7.75
N ASP A 706 33.86 -48.04 9.08
CA ASP A 706 34.93 -48.30 10.07
C ASP A 706 35.88 -47.12 10.38
N GLY A 707 36.23 -46.79 11.63
CA GLY A 707 35.82 -47.30 12.94
C GLY A 707 36.94 -47.04 13.97
N SER A 708 36.53 -46.54 15.15
CA SER A 708 37.16 -46.68 16.50
C SER A 708 37.73 -45.43 17.20
N ASN A 709 36.98 -45.05 18.24
CA ASN A 709 37.34 -44.77 19.65
C ASN A 709 38.46 -43.77 20.02
N ASP A 710 38.13 -42.77 20.84
CA ASP A 710 38.51 -42.78 22.26
C ASP A 710 37.64 -41.82 23.11
N ASP A 711 37.49 -42.22 24.38
CA ASP A 711 36.74 -41.66 25.51
C ASP A 711 37.07 -40.19 25.84
N ASP A 712 36.07 -39.42 26.31
CA ASP A 712 36.11 -38.90 27.69
C ASP A 712 34.75 -38.39 28.18
N SER A 713 34.46 -38.77 29.42
CA SER A 713 33.20 -38.65 30.15
C SER A 713 32.99 -37.28 30.80
N ASP A 714 31.75 -36.79 30.82
CA ASP A 714 31.21 -36.13 32.03
C ASP A 714 29.68 -36.24 32.12
N ARG A 715 29.23 -36.61 33.32
CA ARG A 715 27.89 -37.11 33.69
C ARG A 715 27.10 -36.01 34.44
N PRO A 716 25.78 -35.87 34.27
CA PRO A 716 24.96 -35.03 35.15
C PRO A 716 24.36 -35.86 36.32
N PRO A 717 24.10 -35.28 37.51
CA PRO A 717 23.36 -35.97 38.56
C PRO A 717 21.84 -35.66 38.53
N PRO A 718 21.01 -36.51 39.18
CA PRO A 718 19.57 -36.65 38.93
C PRO A 718 18.68 -36.15 40.07
N GLY A 719 17.37 -36.01 39.81
CA GLY A 719 16.33 -35.80 40.83
C GLY A 719 14.91 -36.08 40.34
N PHE A 720 14.36 -37.21 40.78
CA PHE A 720 12.95 -37.68 40.74
C PHE A 720 11.99 -36.61 41.32
N GLU A 721 10.70 -36.50 40.97
CA GLU A 721 9.64 -37.51 41.05
C GLU A 721 8.51 -37.24 40.03
N ARG A 722 7.94 -38.32 39.48
CA ARG A 722 6.65 -38.33 38.80
C ARG A 722 5.93 -39.61 39.23
N VAL A 723 4.78 -39.50 39.90
CA VAL A 723 3.82 -40.60 40.13
C VAL A 723 2.42 -39.98 40.06
N ARG A 724 1.71 -40.21 38.94
CA ARG A 724 0.48 -41.04 38.75
C ARG A 724 -0.78 -40.36 39.31
N ASP A 725 -1.96 -40.45 38.72
CA ASP A 725 -2.80 -41.59 38.27
C ASP A 725 -3.83 -41.01 37.24
N PHE A 726 -4.63 -41.68 36.40
CA PHE A 726 -4.86 -43.07 35.97
C PHE A 726 -5.74 -43.00 34.69
N ASP A 727 -5.77 -44.10 33.96
CA ASP A 727 -6.53 -44.39 32.73
C ASP A 727 -8.07 -44.30 32.84
N ASP A 728 -8.75 -44.11 31.70
CA ASP A 728 -9.85 -45.02 31.33
C ASP A 728 -10.07 -45.06 29.80
N TYR A 729 -10.21 -46.29 29.31
CA TYR A 729 -10.32 -46.73 27.92
C TYR A 729 -11.59 -47.58 27.80
N ALA A 730 -12.42 -47.34 26.79
CA ALA A 730 -13.39 -48.30 26.22
C ALA A 730 -13.76 -47.76 24.82
N MET A 731 -13.20 -48.26 23.72
CA MET A 731 -13.56 -49.46 22.96
C MET A 731 -15.06 -49.69 22.78
N ASP A 732 -15.52 -49.49 21.55
CA ASP A 732 -16.42 -50.43 20.88
C ASP A 732 -16.00 -50.58 19.41
N VAL A 733 -15.90 -51.85 19.02
CA VAL A 733 -15.60 -52.44 17.70
C VAL A 733 -16.97 -52.98 17.22
N ASP A 734 -17.48 -52.77 16.01
CA ASP A 734 -17.30 -53.60 14.79
C ASP A 734 -18.50 -53.22 13.88
N THR A 735 -18.41 -52.94 12.58
CA THR A 735 -18.45 -53.98 11.52
C THR A 735 -18.38 -53.32 10.13
N ARG A 736 -17.69 -54.00 9.21
CA ARG A 736 -17.72 -53.82 7.74
C ARG A 736 -18.88 -54.63 7.12
N LYS A 737 -19.25 -54.25 5.88
CA LYS A 737 -20.21 -54.85 4.91
C LYS A 737 -21.60 -54.18 5.00
N ASP A 738 -22.23 -53.67 3.94
CA ASP A 738 -22.38 -54.16 2.57
C ASP A 738 -22.40 -53.05 1.51
N ILE A 739 -22.03 -53.44 0.29
CA ILE A 739 -22.30 -52.79 -1.00
C ILE A 739 -23.55 -53.47 -1.58
N ASP A 740 -24.54 -52.71 -2.05
CA ASP A 740 -25.18 -52.89 -3.38
C ASP A 740 -26.43 -51.99 -3.56
N ASP A 741 -26.46 -51.37 -4.74
CA ASP A 741 -27.60 -51.05 -5.61
C ASP A 741 -28.59 -49.87 -5.41
N GLU A 742 -28.93 -49.31 -6.57
CA GLU A 742 -29.96 -48.31 -6.94
C GLU A 742 -29.58 -46.81 -6.78
N MET A 743 -29.60 -45.94 -7.79
CA MET A 743 -30.42 -45.87 -9.00
C MET A 743 -29.72 -45.26 -10.22
N ARG A 744 -30.13 -45.86 -11.34
CA ARG A 744 -30.04 -45.53 -12.77
C ARG A 744 -30.03 -44.05 -13.16
N TYR A 745 -29.15 -43.77 -14.12
CA TYR A 745 -29.28 -42.75 -15.15
C TYR A 745 -30.44 -43.08 -16.10
N ASP A 746 -31.26 -42.08 -16.40
CA ASP A 746 -32.12 -42.05 -17.58
C ASP A 746 -31.58 -41.01 -18.57
N ASN A 747 -31.69 -41.41 -19.85
CA ASN A 747 -31.77 -40.62 -21.08
C ASN A 747 -30.48 -40.29 -21.85
N ASP A 748 -30.27 -41.10 -22.89
CA ASP A 748 -29.91 -40.63 -24.23
C ASP A 748 -31.04 -41.00 -25.22
N SER A 749 -31.22 -40.12 -26.22
CA SER A 749 -32.01 -40.26 -27.48
C SER A 749 -33.38 -39.57 -27.53
N ASP A 750 -33.40 -38.29 -27.93
CA ASP A 750 -33.94 -37.79 -29.22
C ASP A 750 -33.55 -36.32 -29.46
#